data_AF-A0A4P5Y4K2-F1
#
_entry.id   AF-A0A4P5Y4K2-F1
#
_cell.length_a   1.000
_cell.length_b   1.000
_cell.length_c   1.000
_cell.angle_alpha   90.00
_cell.angle_beta   90.00
_cell.angle_gamma   90.00
#
_symmetry.space_group_name_H-M   'P 1'
#
loop_
_entity.id
_entity.type
_entity.pdbx_description
1 polymer ?
#
loop_
_entity_poly.entity_id
_entity_poly.type
_entity_poly.pdbx_seq_one_letter_code
_entity_poly.pdbx_strand_id
1 'polypeptide(L)'
;MITIPQNQLLIATACLVATIGAAEPLPDPGPGSGLAVVVGQDDLEQTGKLAATGRFLVHQLVPAARVDALRNAALNQGIHGAVVIDALPTGQLPHPSRFADLVMADLAAPGCPAQAELERIANVGATLHLRVSGTWQAKPRPPETGIADWTHKWYDAGGNNVSADRKAGPPQLIQWQAGPAFADGAGNGQHPVIGKGAFACISAVDGSLVVRSAGNGLGRWRSQPTLAYLTELLIAGDRVLTRADPTVKNTKLLGKFEYGPLIAFDLASGAASVLPDAPELPLDPKYQMPMGGVGFPSAISAGSDLVVVAAGDLAVMDAASGKRRWAVSNPDGLWFSPRILEDQIIVAECPKGDKSMGRGRVDSAYAVRAICAFALADGTPRWRSEVTIPTPQPDPLPLGRDGKPVTRVPKASLKPMTCAAGKVFLHTCAYQAAAADSGITALDAKTGKQLWRFALPGRKWAATDSASCILYRDGELIYIGGHGSGGIARFDPETGAQRGEFKDGLRHYAYAGECSMSRGTTDWLIKAAVTWYDKDLTAISRPANRGSCGAGVFPAQGMVFSTPIGCDCTDYARGYQGLSCEPALPVADEQRLTSGPGKPGKSLPVAGDWPMFMADARRSVSSTVALPPELAVRWTVAGAPRPIAGRLIDDRRRDEYWIGALTAPVIVGGTVYAGLPEAHAVTAHDATTGKLRWRTPVGGPVDTPPTIAGGLCVFGCQDGTISALSTTDGALVWRFDGAPGRRLAMLNGRLASAFPAPGSVVVVGDKVHATVGHHTYLGGLTTWMLDLASGKPLATNRVGGDPKVSVPDKETVPNLLNDILVAADDGGLWIGKSLRIPPDGKLEKTKTSVLPPIAMSRRVSVVGFTQPQRGGSTHQWVSPTWLPARWLMRAWTMVQDGDRIYGLMGDQRNASLEAGTLSEDLRARAIPLWSLTNAKDFTDLEVNTALIKAGDRLFMGGGSYDGAKGSLYAISLDGKILQRFDLPSRLVPNGLAAAGGQIVATCVDGSLIAIAGK
;
A
#
# COMPACT_ATOMS: atom_id res chain seq x y z
N MET A 1 -52.36 -24.55 55.47
CA MET A 1 -51.67 -25.59 54.69
C MET A 1 -52.16 -25.51 53.25
N ILE A 2 -51.31 -25.06 52.34
CA ILE A 2 -50.96 -25.67 51.04
C ILE A 2 -49.81 -24.79 50.51
N THR A 3 -48.62 -25.38 50.51
CA THR A 3 -47.39 -24.80 49.97
C THR A 3 -47.41 -25.04 48.47
N ILE A 4 -47.34 -23.99 47.64
CA ILE A 4 -47.18 -24.14 46.19
C ILE A 4 -45.67 -24.10 45.87
N PRO A 5 -45.08 -25.09 45.19
CA PRO A 5 -43.64 -25.14 44.92
C PRO A 5 -43.19 -24.11 43.86
N GLN A 6 -41.94 -23.64 43.99
CA GLN A 6 -41.24 -22.66 43.13
C GLN A 6 -41.20 -22.96 41.62
N ASN A 7 -41.73 -24.10 41.15
CA ASN A 7 -41.64 -24.52 39.76
C ASN A 7 -42.77 -23.98 38.86
N GLN A 8 -43.80 -23.32 39.41
CA GLN A 8 -44.89 -22.75 38.62
C GLN A 8 -44.76 -21.25 38.30
N LEU A 9 -43.83 -20.52 38.95
CA LEU A 9 -43.51 -19.14 38.57
C LEU A 9 -42.61 -19.08 37.30
N LEU A 10 -41.90 -20.17 37.00
CA LEU A 10 -41.05 -20.30 35.82
C LEU A 10 -41.84 -20.53 34.52
N ILE A 11 -43.04 -21.12 34.58
CA ILE A 11 -43.82 -21.43 33.36
C ILE A 11 -44.64 -20.22 32.90
N ALA A 12 -45.14 -19.38 33.81
CA ALA A 12 -45.81 -18.14 33.43
C ALA A 12 -44.82 -17.08 32.88
N THR A 13 -43.58 -17.07 33.37
CA THR A 13 -42.51 -16.22 32.81
C THR A 13 -41.96 -16.77 31.49
N ALA A 14 -42.00 -18.09 31.27
CA ALA A 14 -41.65 -18.70 29.99
C ALA A 14 -42.74 -18.51 28.91
N CYS A 15 -44.02 -18.44 29.29
CA CYS A 15 -45.10 -18.23 28.33
C CYS A 15 -45.43 -16.76 28.01
N LEU A 16 -44.93 -15.77 28.79
CA LEU A 16 -45.00 -14.34 28.42
C LEU A 16 -43.72 -13.81 27.74
N VAL A 17 -42.67 -14.63 27.60
CA VAL A 17 -41.46 -14.31 26.82
C VAL A 17 -41.48 -15.00 25.44
N ALA A 18 -42.49 -15.81 25.14
CA ALA A 18 -42.65 -16.54 23.88
C ALA A 18 -43.45 -15.77 22.80
N THR A 19 -43.38 -14.44 22.78
CA THR A 19 -43.71 -13.62 21.59
C THR A 19 -42.67 -12.52 21.35
N ILE A 20 -41.41 -12.77 21.68
CA ILE A 20 -40.31 -12.11 20.95
C ILE A 20 -40.14 -12.96 19.71
N GLY A 21 -40.66 -12.49 18.58
CA GLY A 21 -40.52 -13.17 17.31
C GLY A 21 -39.07 -13.62 17.14
N ALA A 22 -38.85 -14.91 16.92
CA ALA A 22 -37.53 -15.42 16.56
C ALA A 22 -36.98 -14.51 15.48
N ALA A 23 -35.85 -13.85 15.73
CA ALA A 23 -35.21 -13.02 14.72
C ALA A 23 -35.08 -13.89 13.47
N GLU A 24 -35.68 -13.43 12.36
CA GLU A 24 -35.58 -14.14 11.09
C GLU A 24 -34.10 -14.49 10.84
N PRO A 25 -33.80 -15.74 10.44
CA PRO A 25 -32.43 -16.16 10.21
C PRO A 25 -31.76 -15.23 9.20
N LEU A 26 -30.49 -14.92 9.47
CA LEU A 26 -29.67 -14.08 8.61
C LEU A 26 -29.79 -14.50 7.14
N PRO A 27 -29.95 -13.55 6.20
CA PRO A 27 -29.73 -13.87 4.81
C PRO A 27 -28.28 -14.32 4.65
N ASP A 28 -28.08 -15.50 4.05
CA ASP A 28 -26.76 -16.08 3.82
C ASP A 28 -25.87 -15.06 3.08
N PRO A 29 -24.74 -14.59 3.68
CA PRO A 29 -23.84 -13.65 3.03
C PRO A 29 -23.17 -14.23 1.76
N GLY A 30 -23.41 -15.51 1.46
CA GLY A 30 -22.86 -16.21 0.31
C GLY A 30 -21.36 -16.46 0.46
N PRO A 31 -20.65 -16.83 -0.62
CA PRO A 31 -19.21 -17.10 -0.60
C PRO A 31 -18.33 -15.83 -0.55
N GLY A 32 -18.93 -14.63 -0.54
CA GLY A 32 -18.23 -13.34 -0.59
C GLY A 32 -17.23 -13.10 0.55
N SER A 33 -16.35 -12.13 0.39
CA SER A 33 -15.42 -11.67 1.42
C SER A 33 -15.05 -10.21 1.17
N GLY A 34 -14.52 -9.54 2.20
CA GLY A 34 -14.14 -8.13 2.13
C GLY A 34 -14.80 -7.30 3.22
N LEU A 35 -15.28 -6.10 2.87
CA LEU A 35 -15.94 -5.19 3.82
C LEU A 35 -17.45 -5.40 3.79
N ALA A 36 -18.04 -5.70 4.96
CA ALA A 36 -19.48 -5.66 5.18
C ALA A 36 -19.87 -4.36 5.89
N VAL A 37 -20.84 -3.62 5.35
CA VAL A 37 -21.42 -2.44 5.99
C VAL A 37 -22.83 -2.77 6.45
N VAL A 38 -23.10 -2.57 7.75
CA VAL A 38 -24.35 -2.96 8.40
C VAL A 38 -25.03 -1.72 8.98
N VAL A 39 -26.27 -1.46 8.58
CA VAL A 39 -27.04 -0.24 8.94
C VAL A 39 -28.44 -0.58 9.44
N GLY A 40 -28.79 -0.05 10.61
CA GLY A 40 -30.13 -0.22 11.18
C GLY A 40 -30.28 -1.37 12.18
N GLN A 41 -29.18 -2.03 12.55
CA GLN A 41 -29.11 -3.08 13.56
C GLN A 41 -28.38 -2.53 14.77
N ASP A 42 -28.97 -2.67 15.96
CA ASP A 42 -28.48 -2.05 17.19
C ASP A 42 -27.92 -3.05 18.22
N ASP A 43 -27.71 -4.32 17.83
CA ASP A 43 -27.04 -5.35 18.61
C ASP A 43 -25.80 -5.92 17.89
N LEU A 44 -25.08 -6.85 18.55
CA LEU A 44 -23.87 -7.49 18.00
C LEU A 44 -24.11 -8.89 17.42
N GLU A 45 -25.34 -9.39 17.39
CA GLU A 45 -25.61 -10.78 17.02
C GLU A 45 -25.23 -11.04 15.55
N GLN A 46 -25.71 -10.17 14.65
CA GLN A 46 -25.48 -10.29 13.22
C GLN A 46 -24.02 -9.99 12.85
N THR A 47 -23.49 -8.90 13.41
CA THR A 47 -22.14 -8.43 13.10
C THR A 47 -21.07 -9.36 13.68
N GLY A 48 -21.31 -9.93 14.87
CA GLY A 48 -20.48 -10.97 15.46
C GLY A 48 -20.42 -12.24 14.62
N LYS A 49 -21.57 -12.73 14.11
CA LYS A 49 -21.62 -13.92 13.22
C LYS A 49 -20.84 -13.69 11.92
N LEU A 50 -20.97 -12.52 11.30
CA LEU A 50 -20.20 -12.17 10.09
C LEU A 50 -18.70 -12.12 10.36
N ALA A 51 -18.28 -11.43 11.43
CA ALA A 51 -16.88 -11.31 11.81
C ALA A 51 -16.26 -12.68 12.15
N ALA A 52 -17.02 -13.56 12.82
CA ALA A 52 -16.58 -14.90 13.19
C ALA A 52 -16.28 -15.81 11.98
N THR A 53 -16.77 -15.48 10.78
CA THR A 53 -16.39 -16.21 9.55
C THR A 53 -14.91 -16.01 9.17
N GLY A 54 -14.26 -14.96 9.68
CA GLY A 54 -12.90 -14.56 9.28
C GLY A 54 -12.78 -14.05 7.84
N ARG A 55 -13.90 -13.94 7.10
CA ARG A 55 -13.97 -13.46 5.71
C ARG A 55 -14.33 -11.98 5.59
N PHE A 56 -14.96 -11.42 6.62
CA PHE A 56 -15.46 -10.06 6.61
C PHE A 56 -14.84 -9.21 7.71
N LEU A 57 -14.42 -8.00 7.35
CA LEU A 57 -14.35 -6.89 8.28
C LEU A 57 -15.74 -6.24 8.29
N VAL A 58 -16.30 -5.99 9.46
CA VAL A 58 -17.66 -5.47 9.59
C VAL A 58 -17.62 -4.03 10.07
N HIS A 59 -18.28 -3.12 9.37
CA HIS A 59 -18.54 -1.76 9.83
C HIS A 59 -20.03 -1.60 10.15
N GLN A 60 -20.34 -1.50 11.43
CA GLN A 60 -21.69 -1.32 11.95
C GLN A 60 -21.96 0.16 12.23
N LEU A 61 -23.01 0.70 11.62
CA LEU A 61 -23.46 2.06 11.85
C LEU A 61 -24.72 2.06 12.72
N VAL A 62 -24.63 2.72 13.88
CA VAL A 62 -25.67 2.71 14.92
C VAL A 62 -26.00 4.13 15.39
N PRO A 63 -27.13 4.37 16.07
CA PRO A 63 -27.38 5.65 16.72
C PRO A 63 -26.23 6.02 17.69
N ALA A 64 -25.83 7.30 17.72
CA ALA A 64 -24.66 7.77 18.47
C ALA A 64 -24.68 7.35 19.96
N ALA A 65 -25.84 7.35 20.60
CA ALA A 65 -26.03 6.94 21.99
C ALA A 65 -25.70 5.46 22.28
N ARG A 66 -25.61 4.61 21.24
CA ARG A 66 -25.32 3.18 21.36
C ARG A 66 -23.86 2.82 21.14
N VAL A 67 -23.06 3.72 20.57
CA VAL A 67 -21.68 3.47 20.14
C VAL A 67 -20.83 2.96 21.30
N ASP A 68 -20.79 3.68 22.42
CA ASP A 68 -19.92 3.32 23.54
C ASP A 68 -20.32 1.99 24.20
N ALA A 69 -21.62 1.76 24.37
CA ALA A 69 -22.12 0.51 24.94
C ALA A 69 -21.77 -0.70 24.06
N LEU A 70 -21.96 -0.58 22.74
CA LEU A 70 -21.67 -1.66 21.78
C LEU A 70 -20.17 -1.88 21.60
N ARG A 71 -19.34 -0.82 21.58
CA ARG A 71 -17.88 -0.95 21.54
C ARG A 71 -17.36 -1.69 22.77
N ASN A 72 -17.86 -1.36 23.96
CA ASN A 72 -17.50 -2.09 25.19
C ASN A 72 -17.93 -3.56 25.14
N ALA A 73 -19.16 -3.83 24.70
CA ALA A 73 -19.64 -5.20 24.54
C ALA A 73 -18.81 -6.00 23.53
N ALA A 74 -18.50 -5.41 22.36
CA ALA A 74 -17.67 -6.04 21.33
C ALA A 74 -16.23 -6.29 21.83
N LEU A 75 -15.68 -5.39 22.63
CA LEU A 75 -14.35 -5.55 23.21
C LEU A 75 -14.33 -6.68 24.23
N ASN A 76 -15.36 -6.80 25.07
CA ASN A 76 -15.52 -7.89 26.04
C ASN A 76 -15.73 -9.25 25.36
N GLN A 77 -16.39 -9.26 24.19
CA GLN A 77 -16.53 -10.45 23.34
C GLN A 77 -15.27 -10.77 22.52
N GLY A 78 -14.26 -9.89 22.52
CA GLY A 78 -13.04 -10.07 21.74
C GLY A 78 -13.20 -9.89 20.23
N ILE A 79 -14.30 -9.25 19.79
CA ILE A 79 -14.61 -9.04 18.36
C ILE A 79 -14.42 -7.59 17.90
N HIS A 80 -14.18 -6.65 18.82
CA HIS A 80 -13.89 -5.27 18.46
C HIS A 80 -12.63 -5.16 17.60
N GLY A 81 -12.69 -4.32 16.55
CA GLY A 81 -11.66 -4.23 15.51
C GLY A 81 -11.88 -5.17 14.32
N ALA A 82 -12.52 -6.33 14.54
CA ALA A 82 -13.15 -7.11 13.45
C ALA A 82 -14.57 -6.61 13.16
N VAL A 83 -15.25 -6.12 14.20
CA VAL A 83 -16.44 -5.27 14.12
C VAL A 83 -16.05 -3.86 14.54
N VAL A 84 -16.09 -2.93 13.60
CA VAL A 84 -15.91 -1.49 13.81
C VAL A 84 -17.28 -0.86 13.95
N ILE A 85 -17.49 -0.09 15.01
CA ILE A 85 -18.79 0.47 15.37
C ILE A 85 -18.67 1.98 15.39
N ASP A 86 -19.44 2.67 14.56
CA ASP A 86 -19.47 4.12 14.49
C ASP A 86 -20.90 4.66 14.53
N ALA A 87 -21.02 5.95 14.86
CA ALA A 87 -22.28 6.66 14.79
C ALA A 87 -22.73 6.76 13.32
N LEU A 88 -23.99 6.43 13.07
CA LEU A 88 -24.65 6.67 11.79
C LEU A 88 -24.68 8.19 11.52
N PRO A 89 -23.99 8.68 10.47
CA PRO A 89 -23.95 10.10 10.18
C PRO A 89 -25.31 10.62 9.68
N THR A 90 -25.54 11.91 9.85
CA THR A 90 -26.63 12.61 9.17
C THR A 90 -26.21 12.92 7.73
N GLY A 91 -26.92 12.37 6.74
CA GLY A 91 -26.67 12.64 5.32
C GLY A 91 -25.82 11.55 4.63
N GLN A 92 -24.80 11.97 3.89
CA GLN A 92 -23.95 11.05 3.11
C GLN A 92 -23.04 10.22 4.03
N LEU A 93 -22.89 8.93 3.72
CA LEU A 93 -21.97 8.05 4.43
C LEU A 93 -20.52 8.44 4.12
N PRO A 94 -19.60 8.37 5.11
CA PRO A 94 -18.19 8.71 4.92
C PRO A 94 -17.45 7.69 4.03
N HIS A 95 -18.09 6.56 3.68
CA HIS A 95 -17.56 5.55 2.80
C HIS A 95 -17.35 6.13 1.38
N PRO A 96 -16.18 5.89 0.76
CA PRO A 96 -15.98 6.14 -0.66
C PRO A 96 -16.99 5.38 -1.53
N SER A 97 -17.18 5.82 -2.77
CA SER A 97 -17.97 5.04 -3.72
C SER A 97 -17.27 3.71 -4.02
N ARG A 98 -18.06 2.65 -4.24
CA ARG A 98 -17.58 1.30 -4.55
C ARG A 98 -16.63 0.71 -3.50
N PHE A 99 -16.94 0.88 -2.22
CA PHE A 99 -16.07 0.50 -1.11
C PHE A 99 -16.46 -0.81 -0.39
N ALA A 100 -17.75 -1.14 -0.30
CA ALA A 100 -18.25 -2.28 0.48
C ALA A 100 -18.60 -3.49 -0.41
N ASP A 101 -18.13 -4.68 -0.08
CA ASP A 101 -18.42 -5.92 -0.84
C ASP A 101 -19.78 -6.53 -0.45
N LEU A 102 -20.27 -6.22 0.75
CA LEU A 102 -21.60 -6.56 1.24
C LEU A 102 -22.21 -5.34 1.93
N VAL A 103 -23.44 -4.99 1.57
CA VAL A 103 -24.22 -3.95 2.27
C VAL A 103 -25.47 -4.59 2.85
N MET A 104 -25.64 -4.51 4.16
CA MET A 104 -26.83 -4.97 4.87
C MET A 104 -27.52 -3.77 5.50
N ALA A 105 -28.77 -3.51 5.14
CA ALA A 105 -29.48 -2.36 5.67
C ALA A 105 -30.95 -2.66 5.92
N ASP A 106 -31.46 -2.23 7.07
CA ASP A 106 -32.90 -2.15 7.32
C ASP A 106 -33.42 -0.78 6.86
N LEU A 107 -34.14 -0.74 5.74
CA LEU A 107 -34.60 0.52 5.15
C LEU A 107 -35.66 1.22 6.00
N ALA A 108 -36.29 0.51 6.94
CA ALA A 108 -37.26 1.08 7.88
C ALA A 108 -36.58 1.62 9.16
N ALA A 109 -35.30 1.33 9.38
CA ALA A 109 -34.61 1.76 10.59
C ALA A 109 -34.42 3.29 10.61
N PRO A 110 -34.59 3.96 11.78
CA PRO A 110 -34.41 5.40 11.90
C PRO A 110 -33.02 5.86 11.44
N GLY A 111 -32.98 6.84 10.54
CA GLY A 111 -31.76 7.41 10.00
C GLY A 111 -31.06 6.57 8.92
N CYS A 112 -31.63 5.42 8.53
CA CYS A 112 -31.08 4.61 7.44
C CYS A 112 -30.96 5.43 6.14
N PRO A 113 -29.81 5.40 5.45
CA PRO A 113 -29.64 6.13 4.20
C PRO A 113 -30.58 5.63 3.10
N ALA A 114 -30.87 6.50 2.13
CA ALA A 114 -31.59 6.12 0.94
C ALA A 114 -30.85 4.99 0.18
N GLN A 115 -31.61 4.13 -0.50
CA GLN A 115 -31.04 3.00 -1.24
C GLN A 115 -29.95 3.42 -2.24
N ALA A 116 -30.09 4.57 -2.91
CA ALA A 116 -29.08 5.09 -3.82
C ALA A 116 -27.72 5.35 -3.14
N GLU A 117 -27.71 5.75 -1.87
CA GLU A 117 -26.48 5.93 -1.10
C GLU A 117 -25.84 4.58 -0.73
N LEU A 118 -26.67 3.58 -0.40
CA LEU A 118 -26.22 2.21 -0.16
C LEU A 118 -25.60 1.59 -1.43
N GLU A 119 -26.22 1.82 -2.59
CA GLU A 119 -25.71 1.38 -3.90
C GLU A 119 -24.43 2.12 -4.31
N ARG A 120 -24.28 3.40 -3.94
CA ARG A 120 -23.06 4.18 -4.17
C ARG A 120 -21.87 3.55 -3.45
N ILE A 121 -22.04 3.18 -2.19
CA ILE A 121 -20.95 2.59 -1.39
C ILE A 121 -20.70 1.12 -1.73
N ALA A 122 -21.66 0.41 -2.30
CA ALA A 122 -21.50 -0.97 -2.74
C ALA A 122 -20.46 -1.07 -3.87
N ASN A 123 -19.49 -1.97 -3.73
CA ASN A 123 -18.44 -2.27 -4.70
C ASN A 123 -19.03 -2.87 -5.99
N VAL A 124 -18.29 -2.81 -7.10
CA VAL A 124 -18.66 -3.50 -8.34
C VAL A 124 -18.82 -5.00 -8.03
N GLY A 125 -19.95 -5.58 -8.41
CA GLY A 125 -20.27 -6.99 -8.12
C GLY A 125 -20.64 -7.29 -6.66
N ALA A 126 -20.80 -6.28 -5.81
CA ALA A 126 -21.27 -6.46 -4.43
C ALA A 126 -22.74 -6.91 -4.39
N THR A 127 -23.11 -7.54 -3.28
CA THR A 127 -24.50 -7.91 -2.96
C THR A 127 -25.06 -6.95 -1.92
N LEU A 128 -26.30 -6.49 -2.13
CA LEU A 128 -27.06 -5.72 -1.15
C LEU A 128 -28.12 -6.62 -0.52
N HIS A 129 -28.10 -6.75 0.80
CA HIS A 129 -29.17 -7.37 1.58
C HIS A 129 -29.98 -6.24 2.19
N LEU A 130 -31.17 -5.98 1.64
CA LEU A 130 -32.02 -4.88 2.08
C LEU A 130 -33.25 -5.46 2.75
N ARG A 131 -33.54 -5.01 3.97
CA ARG A 131 -34.80 -5.31 4.64
C ARG A 131 -35.83 -4.28 4.19
N VAL A 132 -36.86 -4.75 3.49
CA VAL A 132 -37.94 -3.91 2.96
C VAL A 132 -39.25 -4.44 3.54
N SER A 133 -39.98 -3.57 4.24
CA SER A 133 -41.26 -3.94 4.87
C SER A 133 -41.16 -5.17 5.79
N GLY A 134 -40.04 -5.30 6.52
CA GLY A 134 -39.80 -6.40 7.45
C GLY A 134 -39.12 -7.65 6.86
N THR A 135 -38.97 -7.77 5.54
CA THR A 135 -38.40 -8.96 4.89
C THR A 135 -37.05 -8.67 4.22
N TRP A 136 -36.08 -9.57 4.39
CA TRP A 136 -34.77 -9.47 3.72
C TRP A 136 -34.83 -9.84 2.25
N GLN A 137 -34.20 -9.03 1.39
CA GLN A 137 -34.04 -9.28 -0.04
C GLN A 137 -32.56 -9.12 -0.41
N ALA A 138 -31.97 -10.15 -1.03
CA ALA A 138 -30.62 -10.07 -1.59
C ALA A 138 -30.70 -9.68 -3.07
N LYS A 139 -29.96 -8.64 -3.47
CA LYS A 139 -29.90 -8.17 -4.86
C LYS A 139 -28.45 -7.81 -5.23
N PRO A 140 -27.99 -8.12 -6.45
CA PRO A 140 -26.70 -7.63 -6.90
C PRO A 140 -26.76 -6.11 -7.08
N ARG A 141 -25.62 -5.45 -6.90
CA ARG A 141 -25.48 -4.04 -7.21
C ARG A 141 -25.81 -3.78 -8.69
N PRO A 142 -26.64 -2.76 -9.01
CA PRO A 142 -26.88 -2.36 -10.40
C PRO A 142 -25.58 -1.98 -11.14
N PRO A 143 -25.49 -2.23 -12.46
CA PRO A 143 -24.41 -1.72 -13.29
C PRO A 143 -24.32 -0.19 -13.21
N GLU A 144 -23.09 0.34 -13.17
CA GLU A 144 -22.84 1.78 -13.15
C GLU A 144 -22.30 2.24 -14.51
N THR A 145 -22.89 3.30 -15.07
CA THR A 145 -22.43 3.89 -16.34
C THR A 145 -21.19 4.77 -16.15
N GLY A 146 -20.31 4.79 -17.14
CA GLY A 146 -19.15 5.68 -17.18
C GLY A 146 -17.95 5.20 -16.35
N ILE A 147 -17.96 3.95 -15.89
CA ILE A 147 -16.79 3.27 -15.34
C ILE A 147 -16.36 2.14 -16.28
N ALA A 148 -15.09 1.73 -16.22
CA ALA A 148 -14.58 0.62 -17.02
C ALA A 148 -13.64 -0.30 -16.22
N ASP A 149 -13.58 -1.56 -16.63
CA ASP A 149 -12.63 -2.54 -16.13
C ASP A 149 -11.29 -2.42 -16.89
N TRP A 150 -10.20 -2.89 -16.30
CA TRP A 150 -8.87 -3.02 -16.92
C TRP A 150 -8.49 -4.51 -16.92
N THR A 151 -9.05 -5.26 -17.87
CA THR A 151 -8.98 -6.74 -17.89
C THR A 151 -7.71 -7.29 -18.49
N HIS A 152 -6.96 -6.46 -19.24
CA HIS A 152 -5.73 -6.83 -19.94
C HIS A 152 -4.58 -5.93 -19.52
N LYS A 153 -3.35 -6.37 -19.74
CA LYS A 153 -2.15 -5.54 -19.56
C LYS A 153 -2.27 -4.15 -20.24
N TRP A 154 -2.84 -4.13 -21.44
CA TRP A 154 -3.00 -2.94 -22.29
C TRP A 154 -4.43 -2.42 -22.37
N TYR A 155 -5.15 -2.49 -21.24
CA TYR A 155 -6.57 -2.16 -21.07
C TYR A 155 -7.52 -3.15 -21.73
N ASP A 156 -7.49 -3.28 -23.05
CA ASP A 156 -8.40 -4.11 -23.85
C ASP A 156 -7.68 -4.96 -24.91
N ALA A 157 -8.46 -5.71 -25.70
CA ALA A 157 -7.97 -6.57 -26.77
C ALA A 157 -7.42 -5.81 -27.99
N GLY A 158 -7.78 -4.53 -28.16
CA GLY A 158 -7.23 -3.64 -29.19
C GLY A 158 -5.84 -3.09 -28.81
N GLY A 159 -5.43 -3.26 -27.54
CA GLY A 159 -4.16 -2.78 -27.03
C GLY A 159 -4.08 -1.26 -26.96
N ASN A 160 -5.23 -0.61 -26.85
CA ASN A 160 -5.31 0.83 -26.71
C ASN A 160 -5.28 1.19 -25.22
N ASN A 161 -4.19 1.81 -24.75
CA ASN A 161 -3.95 2.14 -23.35
C ASN A 161 -4.79 3.33 -22.83
N VAL A 162 -6.06 3.42 -23.26
CA VAL A 162 -7.01 4.47 -22.93
C VAL A 162 -8.26 3.84 -22.35
N SER A 163 -8.45 4.02 -21.05
CA SER A 163 -9.64 3.53 -20.35
C SER A 163 -10.88 4.31 -20.77
N ALA A 164 -12.00 3.61 -21.01
CA ALA A 164 -13.31 4.22 -21.20
C ALA A 164 -13.93 4.77 -19.89
N ASP A 165 -13.21 4.66 -18.77
CA ASP A 165 -13.64 5.20 -17.49
C ASP A 165 -13.64 6.73 -17.50
N ARG A 166 -14.81 7.33 -17.24
CA ARG A 166 -15.01 8.79 -17.17
C ARG A 166 -15.03 9.32 -15.74
N LYS A 167 -14.96 8.43 -14.74
CA LYS A 167 -14.94 8.80 -13.32
C LYS A 167 -13.53 8.75 -12.73
N ALA A 168 -12.61 8.01 -13.37
CA ALA A 168 -11.20 8.01 -13.04
C ALA A 168 -10.50 9.28 -13.56
N GLY A 169 -9.87 10.00 -12.65
CA GLY A 169 -9.11 11.22 -12.91
C GLY A 169 -7.93 11.38 -11.95
N PRO A 170 -7.36 12.59 -11.81
CA PRO A 170 -6.27 12.85 -10.89
C PRO A 170 -6.66 12.45 -9.45
N PRO A 171 -5.94 11.52 -8.80
CA PRO A 171 -6.31 11.05 -7.49
C PRO A 171 -6.25 12.18 -6.45
N GLN A 172 -7.19 12.18 -5.52
CA GLN A 172 -7.28 13.15 -4.43
C GLN A 172 -6.92 12.53 -3.09
N LEU A 173 -7.33 11.29 -2.83
CA LEU A 173 -7.19 10.61 -1.55
C LEU A 173 -6.78 9.14 -1.74
N ILE A 174 -6.21 8.54 -0.70
CA ILE A 174 -6.11 7.08 -0.62
C ILE A 174 -7.49 6.53 -0.27
N GLN A 175 -7.99 5.59 -1.08
CA GLN A 175 -9.16 4.80 -0.72
C GLN A 175 -8.76 3.50 -0.03
N TRP A 176 -7.71 2.84 -0.53
CA TRP A 176 -7.10 1.73 0.18
C TRP A 176 -5.62 1.56 -0.12
N GLN A 177 -4.91 0.97 0.83
CA GLN A 177 -3.49 0.61 0.78
C GLN A 177 -3.32 -0.79 1.38
N ALA A 178 -2.56 -1.66 0.73
CA ALA A 178 -2.27 -3.01 1.20
C ALA A 178 -0.80 -3.40 0.96
N GLY A 179 -0.29 -4.34 1.76
CA GLY A 179 1.07 -4.84 1.63
C GLY A 179 1.27 -5.83 0.47
N PRO A 180 2.54 -6.15 0.16
CA PRO A 180 3.75 -5.67 0.81
C PRO A 180 4.03 -4.20 0.46
N ALA A 181 4.71 -3.47 1.33
CA ALA A 181 5.00 -2.07 1.08
C ALA A 181 6.06 -1.87 -0.03
N PHE A 182 6.90 -2.88 -0.29
CA PHE A 182 7.86 -2.91 -1.39
C PHE A 182 7.62 -4.09 -2.33
N ALA A 183 8.09 -3.97 -3.57
CA ALA A 183 8.39 -5.11 -4.41
C ALA A 183 9.89 -5.40 -4.31
N ASP A 184 10.28 -6.65 -4.06
CA ASP A 184 11.69 -7.07 -4.11
C ASP A 184 12.21 -6.95 -5.55
N GLY A 185 13.06 -5.96 -5.81
CA GLY A 185 13.74 -5.79 -7.10
C GLY A 185 13.16 -4.70 -8.00
N ALA A 186 14.06 -4.07 -8.76
CA ALA A 186 13.75 -3.05 -9.76
C ALA A 186 12.61 -3.50 -10.69
N GLY A 187 11.67 -2.59 -10.97
CA GLY A 187 10.42 -2.93 -11.65
C GLY A 187 10.62 -3.68 -12.96
N ASN A 188 9.83 -4.74 -13.13
CA ASN A 188 9.86 -5.65 -14.26
C ASN A 188 8.46 -5.81 -14.88
N GLY A 189 7.62 -4.77 -14.87
CA GLY A 189 6.31 -4.83 -15.52
C GLY A 189 5.30 -5.75 -14.83
N GLN A 190 5.10 -5.57 -13.51
CA GLN A 190 3.95 -6.18 -12.84
C GLN A 190 2.67 -5.46 -13.27
N HIS A 191 1.77 -6.16 -13.96
CA HIS A 191 0.50 -5.59 -14.41
C HIS A 191 -0.66 -6.26 -13.67
N PRO A 192 -1.31 -5.57 -12.73
CA PRO A 192 -2.56 -6.05 -12.19
C PRO A 192 -3.64 -6.00 -13.26
N VAL A 193 -4.66 -6.83 -13.08
CA VAL A 193 -5.91 -6.75 -13.82
C VAL A 193 -7.03 -6.41 -12.85
N ILE A 194 -7.92 -5.53 -13.27
CA ILE A 194 -9.02 -5.01 -12.48
C ILE A 194 -10.31 -5.30 -13.23
N GLY A 195 -11.21 -6.05 -12.63
CA GLY A 195 -12.50 -6.34 -13.26
C GLY A 195 -13.47 -7.00 -12.30
N LYS A 196 -14.77 -6.81 -12.51
CA LYS A 196 -15.82 -7.41 -11.65
C LYS A 196 -15.61 -7.14 -10.15
N GLY A 197 -15.15 -5.93 -9.81
CA GLY A 197 -14.83 -5.52 -8.43
C GLY A 197 -13.65 -6.25 -7.79
N ALA A 198 -12.82 -6.95 -8.56
CA ALA A 198 -11.62 -7.62 -8.10
C ALA A 198 -10.36 -6.92 -8.63
N PHE A 199 -9.32 -6.88 -7.79
CA PHE A 199 -7.96 -6.51 -8.14
C PHE A 199 -7.09 -7.76 -8.03
N ALA A 200 -6.57 -8.26 -9.16
CA ALA A 200 -5.71 -9.44 -9.18
C ALA A 200 -4.26 -9.06 -9.48
N CYS A 201 -3.33 -9.57 -8.69
CA CYS A 201 -1.90 -9.34 -8.85
C CYS A 201 -1.08 -10.53 -8.39
N ILE A 202 0.18 -10.60 -8.85
CA ILE A 202 1.13 -11.61 -8.38
C ILE A 202 1.97 -11.02 -7.26
N SER A 203 1.99 -11.72 -6.14
CA SER A 203 2.78 -11.37 -4.96
C SER A 203 4.27 -11.43 -5.31
N ALA A 204 4.95 -10.31 -5.11
CA ALA A 204 6.40 -10.21 -5.30
C ALA A 204 7.19 -11.04 -4.28
N VAL A 205 6.59 -11.33 -3.11
CA VAL A 205 7.26 -11.95 -1.97
C VAL A 205 7.43 -13.45 -2.17
N ASP A 206 6.40 -14.11 -2.69
CA ASP A 206 6.31 -15.57 -2.73
C ASP A 206 5.82 -16.13 -4.07
N GLY A 207 5.45 -15.29 -5.05
CA GLY A 207 4.94 -15.78 -6.33
C GLY A 207 3.55 -16.39 -6.25
N SER A 208 2.73 -16.02 -5.26
CA SER A 208 1.30 -16.39 -5.22
C SER A 208 0.44 -15.40 -6.04
N LEU A 209 -0.63 -15.89 -6.66
CA LEU A 209 -1.69 -15.03 -7.21
C LEU A 209 -2.56 -14.59 -6.06
N VAL A 210 -2.73 -13.28 -5.92
CA VAL A 210 -3.53 -12.65 -4.88
C VAL A 210 -4.68 -11.93 -5.55
N VAL A 211 -5.90 -12.26 -5.14
CA VAL A 211 -7.11 -11.54 -5.53
C VAL A 211 -7.64 -10.77 -4.33
N ARG A 212 -7.81 -9.47 -4.50
CA ARG A 212 -8.31 -8.52 -3.50
C ARG A 212 -9.62 -7.90 -3.99
N SER A 213 -10.41 -7.35 -3.07
CA SER A 213 -11.48 -6.44 -3.44
C SER A 213 -10.90 -5.19 -4.10
N ALA A 214 -11.37 -4.82 -5.29
CA ALA A 214 -10.95 -3.58 -5.95
C ALA A 214 -11.41 -2.34 -5.18
N GLY A 215 -12.50 -2.44 -4.42
CA GLY A 215 -13.09 -1.34 -3.68
C GLY A 215 -12.33 -0.94 -2.42
N ASN A 216 -11.75 -1.93 -1.71
CA ASN A 216 -11.14 -1.73 -0.40
C ASN A 216 -9.82 -2.49 -0.17
N GLY A 217 -9.33 -3.28 -1.12
CA GLY A 217 -8.03 -3.96 -1.02
C GLY A 217 -7.98 -5.17 -0.08
N LEU A 218 -9.07 -5.54 0.61
CA LEU A 218 -9.11 -6.73 1.46
C LEU A 218 -8.95 -8.00 0.63
N GLY A 219 -8.15 -8.94 1.13
CA GLY A 219 -7.85 -10.20 0.45
C GLY A 219 -9.09 -11.08 0.29
N ARG A 220 -9.42 -11.44 -0.96
CA ARG A 220 -10.46 -12.41 -1.28
C ARG A 220 -9.91 -13.81 -1.22
N TRP A 221 -8.85 -14.13 -1.95
CA TRP A 221 -8.17 -15.44 -1.88
C TRP A 221 -6.74 -15.34 -2.41
N ARG A 222 -5.95 -16.37 -2.14
CA ARG A 222 -4.55 -16.48 -2.56
C ARG A 222 -4.25 -17.90 -3.04
N SER A 223 -3.52 -18.04 -4.15
CA SER A 223 -3.07 -19.34 -4.64
C SER A 223 -1.86 -19.85 -3.86
N GLN A 224 -1.48 -21.11 -4.09
CA GLN A 224 -0.15 -21.60 -3.71
C GLN A 224 0.96 -20.80 -4.44
N PRO A 225 2.18 -20.70 -3.87
CA PRO A 225 3.32 -19.96 -4.44
C PRO A 225 3.98 -20.74 -5.60
N THR A 226 3.24 -20.89 -6.70
CA THR A 226 3.64 -21.68 -7.89
C THR A 226 3.85 -20.81 -9.14
N LEU A 227 3.76 -19.48 -9.03
CA LEU A 227 3.84 -18.57 -10.18
C LEU A 227 5.19 -17.86 -10.26
N ALA A 228 5.62 -17.62 -11.49
CA ALA A 228 6.77 -16.78 -11.76
C ALA A 228 6.41 -15.28 -11.66
N TYR A 229 7.35 -14.47 -11.22
CA TYR A 229 7.19 -13.03 -10.98
C TYR A 229 6.74 -12.21 -12.22
N LEU A 230 6.96 -12.70 -13.44
CA LEU A 230 6.71 -11.97 -14.70
C LEU A 230 5.52 -12.46 -15.52
N THR A 231 4.69 -13.39 -15.02
CA THR A 231 3.62 -13.94 -15.85
C THR A 231 2.47 -12.95 -16.09
N GLU A 232 1.77 -13.10 -17.23
CA GLU A 232 0.63 -12.23 -17.59
C GLU A 232 -0.63 -12.63 -16.85
N LEU A 233 -1.36 -11.61 -16.38
CA LEU A 233 -2.71 -11.77 -15.89
C LEU A 233 -3.71 -11.27 -16.94
N LEU A 234 -4.82 -11.97 -17.02
CA LEU A 234 -5.98 -11.64 -17.85
C LEU A 234 -7.24 -11.94 -17.06
N ILE A 235 -8.23 -11.04 -17.09
CA ILE A 235 -9.61 -11.39 -16.69
C ILE A 235 -10.42 -11.68 -17.96
N ALA A 236 -11.01 -12.87 -18.04
CA ALA A 236 -11.96 -13.23 -19.09
C ALA A 236 -13.19 -13.88 -18.44
N GLY A 237 -14.37 -13.26 -18.60
CA GLY A 237 -15.57 -13.66 -17.88
C GLY A 237 -15.37 -13.58 -16.36
N ASP A 238 -15.64 -14.69 -15.67
CA ASP A 238 -15.49 -14.81 -14.21
C ASP A 238 -14.19 -15.52 -13.82
N ARG A 239 -13.16 -15.47 -14.68
CA ARG A 239 -11.88 -16.14 -14.45
C ARG A 239 -10.71 -15.18 -14.58
N VAL A 240 -9.69 -15.41 -13.75
CA VAL A 240 -8.35 -14.85 -13.95
C VAL A 240 -7.45 -15.93 -14.54
N LEU A 241 -6.81 -15.61 -15.67
CA LEU A 241 -5.95 -16.52 -16.42
C LEU A 241 -4.49 -16.10 -16.25
N THR A 242 -3.63 -17.09 -16.06
CA THR A 242 -2.18 -16.92 -15.93
C THR A 242 -1.46 -18.23 -16.22
N ARG A 243 -0.18 -18.18 -16.61
CA ARG A 243 0.64 -19.40 -16.69
C ARG A 243 1.27 -19.72 -15.35
N ALA A 244 1.28 -20.99 -14.97
CA ALA A 244 1.91 -21.47 -13.75
C ALA A 244 2.51 -22.86 -13.93
N ASP A 245 3.57 -23.17 -13.18
CA ASP A 245 4.04 -24.55 -13.02
C ASP A 245 3.55 -25.10 -11.67
N PRO A 246 2.50 -25.94 -11.64
CA PRO A 246 1.99 -26.49 -10.39
C PRO A 246 2.99 -27.44 -9.69
N THR A 247 4.06 -27.87 -10.37
CA THR A 247 5.07 -28.78 -9.81
C THR A 247 6.17 -28.06 -9.03
N VAL A 248 6.32 -26.74 -9.21
CA VAL A 248 7.38 -25.96 -8.57
C VAL A 248 6.91 -25.44 -7.21
N LYS A 249 7.63 -25.82 -6.14
CA LYS A 249 7.41 -25.32 -4.78
C LYS A 249 8.54 -24.36 -4.39
N ASN A 250 8.20 -23.20 -3.82
CA ASN A 250 9.14 -22.19 -3.29
C ASN A 250 10.17 -21.68 -4.31
N THR A 251 9.77 -20.70 -5.10
CA THR A 251 10.71 -19.98 -5.97
C THR A 251 11.28 -18.77 -5.20
N LYS A 252 12.54 -18.84 -4.78
CA LYS A 252 13.35 -17.61 -4.65
C LYS A 252 13.51 -17.06 -6.08
N LEU A 253 12.60 -16.17 -6.48
CA LEU A 253 12.31 -15.77 -7.88
C LEU A 253 13.33 -14.79 -8.48
N LEU A 254 14.60 -15.17 -8.49
CA LEU A 254 15.61 -14.44 -9.25
C LEU A 254 16.29 -15.40 -10.21
N GLY A 255 15.78 -15.44 -11.45
CA GLY A 255 16.48 -16.07 -12.57
C GLY A 255 15.91 -17.40 -13.10
N LYS A 256 14.79 -17.92 -12.57
CA LYS A 256 14.06 -19.04 -13.20
C LYS A 256 12.75 -18.51 -13.80
N PHE A 257 12.69 -18.47 -15.13
CA PHE A 257 11.54 -18.03 -15.92
C PHE A 257 10.74 -19.24 -16.43
N GLU A 258 9.47 -18.98 -16.75
CA GLU A 258 8.34 -19.93 -16.89
C GLU A 258 8.58 -21.19 -17.73
N TYR A 259 8.03 -22.30 -17.21
CA TYR A 259 7.55 -23.45 -17.99
C TYR A 259 6.24 -23.94 -17.37
N GLY A 260 5.09 -23.80 -18.05
CA GLY A 260 3.82 -24.28 -17.49
C GLY A 260 2.59 -24.00 -18.35
N PRO A 261 1.51 -24.77 -18.19
CA PRO A 261 0.28 -24.60 -18.95
C PRO A 261 -0.45 -23.31 -18.58
N LEU A 262 -1.39 -22.90 -19.43
CA LEU A 262 -2.32 -21.81 -19.10
C LEU A 262 -3.34 -22.33 -18.07
N ILE A 263 -3.45 -21.63 -16.95
CA ILE A 263 -4.38 -21.96 -15.86
C ILE A 263 -5.44 -20.88 -15.78
N ALA A 264 -6.68 -21.30 -15.61
CA ALA A 264 -7.79 -20.43 -15.29
C ALA A 264 -8.19 -20.64 -13.82
N PHE A 265 -8.24 -19.55 -13.06
CA PHE A 265 -8.73 -19.54 -11.69
C PHE A 265 -10.10 -18.86 -11.66
N ASP A 266 -11.07 -19.46 -11.01
CA ASP A 266 -12.36 -18.83 -10.72
C ASP A 266 -12.15 -17.59 -9.85
N LEU A 267 -12.68 -16.45 -10.28
CA LEU A 267 -12.41 -15.15 -9.67
C LEU A 267 -12.98 -15.03 -8.25
N ALA A 268 -14.05 -15.77 -7.94
CA ALA A 268 -14.70 -15.73 -6.63
C ALA A 268 -14.06 -16.71 -5.62
N SER A 269 -13.82 -17.95 -6.02
CA SER A 269 -13.39 -19.05 -5.14
C SER A 269 -11.89 -19.33 -5.18
N GLY A 270 -11.20 -18.95 -6.25
CA GLY A 270 -9.80 -19.32 -6.50
C GLY A 270 -9.62 -20.77 -6.96
N ALA A 271 -10.70 -21.49 -7.27
CA ALA A 271 -10.64 -22.83 -7.84
C ALA A 271 -9.87 -22.79 -9.17
N ALA A 272 -8.85 -23.63 -9.32
CA ALA A 272 -7.95 -23.63 -10.46
C ALA A 272 -8.24 -24.79 -11.42
N SER A 273 -8.20 -24.52 -12.72
CA SER A 273 -8.29 -25.52 -13.79
C SER A 273 -7.27 -25.24 -14.89
N VAL A 274 -6.55 -26.27 -15.33
CA VAL A 274 -5.64 -26.19 -16.48
C VAL A 274 -6.45 -26.10 -17.77
N LEU A 275 -6.01 -25.30 -18.74
CA LEU A 275 -6.55 -25.24 -20.09
C LEU A 275 -5.64 -26.04 -21.04
N PRO A 276 -5.90 -27.36 -21.22
CA PRO A 276 -4.98 -28.26 -21.95
C PRO A 276 -4.89 -27.94 -23.45
N ASP A 277 -5.91 -27.28 -23.98
CA ASP A 277 -6.01 -26.88 -25.37
C ASP A 277 -5.25 -25.58 -25.67
N ALA A 278 -4.64 -24.94 -24.67
CA ALA A 278 -3.81 -23.75 -24.90
C ALA A 278 -2.46 -24.13 -25.54
N PRO A 279 -1.90 -23.31 -26.46
CA PRO A 279 -0.54 -23.49 -26.93
C PRO A 279 0.45 -23.57 -25.77
N GLU A 280 1.42 -24.49 -25.83
CA GLU A 280 2.48 -24.62 -24.83
C GLU A 280 3.73 -23.88 -25.28
N LEU A 281 4.51 -23.40 -24.32
CA LEU A 281 5.84 -22.87 -24.58
C LEU A 281 6.83 -24.02 -24.61
N PRO A 282 7.48 -24.33 -25.76
CA PRO A 282 8.47 -25.38 -25.79
C PRO A 282 9.66 -25.06 -24.88
N LEU A 283 10.08 -26.06 -24.09
CA LEU A 283 11.27 -26.08 -23.24
C LEU A 283 12.56 -26.10 -24.09
N ASP A 284 12.83 -25.07 -24.90
CA ASP A 284 14.07 -24.97 -25.70
C ASP A 284 14.99 -23.84 -25.19
N PRO A 285 16.24 -24.15 -24.76
CA PRO A 285 17.24 -23.16 -24.35
C PRO A 285 17.52 -22.06 -25.40
N LYS A 286 17.24 -22.28 -26.68
CA LYS A 286 17.43 -21.30 -27.76
C LYS A 286 16.38 -20.18 -27.77
N TYR A 287 15.30 -20.31 -27.02
CA TYR A 287 14.36 -19.21 -26.80
C TYR A 287 14.80 -18.27 -25.66
N GLN A 288 16.01 -18.43 -25.11
CA GLN A 288 16.57 -17.56 -24.07
C GLN A 288 17.05 -16.21 -24.62
N MET A 289 16.56 -15.12 -24.04
CA MET A 289 16.97 -13.77 -24.34
C MET A 289 18.29 -13.41 -23.63
N PRO A 290 19.03 -12.41 -24.11
CA PRO A 290 20.31 -11.97 -23.54
C PRO A 290 20.21 -11.32 -22.14
N MET A 291 19.00 -11.17 -21.63
CA MET A 291 18.69 -10.72 -20.28
C MET A 291 17.90 -11.80 -19.50
N GLY A 292 17.88 -13.04 -19.98
CA GLY A 292 17.29 -14.20 -19.30
C GLY A 292 15.81 -14.50 -19.55
N GLY A 293 15.07 -13.76 -20.38
CA GLY A 293 13.63 -14.05 -20.67
C GLY A 293 13.42 -15.10 -21.77
N VAL A 294 12.33 -15.87 -21.73
CA VAL A 294 11.97 -16.90 -22.74
C VAL A 294 10.93 -16.35 -23.74
N GLY A 295 10.71 -17.01 -24.89
CA GLY A 295 9.69 -16.67 -25.90
C GLY A 295 8.29 -16.41 -25.30
N PHE A 296 7.51 -15.52 -25.93
CA PHE A 296 6.36 -14.85 -25.31
C PHE A 296 5.11 -15.72 -25.29
N PRO A 297 4.56 -16.04 -24.11
CA PRO A 297 3.14 -16.26 -24.00
C PRO A 297 2.43 -14.90 -23.91
N SER A 298 1.40 -14.67 -24.73
CA SER A 298 0.49 -13.55 -24.50
C SER A 298 -0.94 -13.98 -24.76
N ALA A 299 -1.85 -13.52 -23.90
CA ALA A 299 -3.26 -13.82 -24.00
C ALA A 299 -4.09 -12.53 -24.02
N ILE A 300 -5.04 -12.46 -24.93
CA ILE A 300 -6.06 -11.42 -24.96
C ILE A 300 -7.44 -12.05 -25.13
N SER A 301 -8.48 -11.32 -24.76
CA SER A 301 -9.84 -11.82 -24.81
C SER A 301 -10.82 -10.70 -25.14
N ALA A 302 -11.81 -11.02 -25.96
CA ALA A 302 -12.93 -10.15 -26.29
C ALA A 302 -14.18 -11.02 -26.42
N GLY A 303 -15.20 -10.75 -25.61
CA GLY A 303 -16.42 -11.56 -25.58
C GLY A 303 -16.12 -13.02 -25.21
N SER A 304 -16.54 -13.96 -26.05
CA SER A 304 -16.29 -15.40 -25.89
C SER A 304 -14.90 -15.84 -26.33
N ASP A 305 -14.12 -14.96 -26.96
CA ASP A 305 -12.89 -15.37 -27.63
C ASP A 305 -11.68 -15.15 -26.72
N LEU A 306 -10.82 -16.15 -26.65
CA LEU A 306 -9.52 -16.12 -25.99
C LEU A 306 -8.44 -16.41 -27.02
N VAL A 307 -7.62 -15.41 -27.33
CA VAL A 307 -6.50 -15.55 -28.26
C VAL A 307 -5.24 -15.76 -27.44
N VAL A 308 -4.54 -16.85 -27.69
CA VAL A 308 -3.31 -17.22 -27.00
C VAL A 308 -2.19 -17.37 -28.01
N VAL A 309 -1.12 -16.64 -27.79
CA VAL A 309 0.14 -16.80 -28.50
C VAL A 309 1.12 -17.49 -27.56
N ALA A 310 1.88 -18.47 -28.05
CA ALA A 310 3.02 -19.07 -27.38
C ALA A 310 4.10 -19.42 -28.40
N ALA A 311 5.24 -18.73 -28.35
CA ALA A 311 6.32 -18.89 -29.33
C ALA A 311 5.82 -18.75 -30.79
N GLY A 312 5.91 -19.82 -31.59
CA GLY A 312 5.45 -19.84 -32.98
C GLY A 312 3.95 -20.13 -33.15
N ASP A 313 3.23 -20.45 -32.09
CA ASP A 313 1.84 -20.87 -32.15
C ASP A 313 0.88 -19.73 -31.76
N LEU A 314 -0.10 -19.47 -32.61
CA LEU A 314 -1.24 -18.59 -32.37
C LEU A 314 -2.50 -19.45 -32.35
N ALA A 315 -3.28 -19.41 -31.28
CA ALA A 315 -4.53 -20.16 -31.18
C ALA A 315 -5.68 -19.26 -30.73
N VAL A 316 -6.88 -19.63 -31.17
CA VAL A 316 -8.13 -19.08 -30.64
C VAL A 316 -8.88 -20.18 -29.92
N MET A 317 -9.35 -19.82 -28.74
CA MET A 317 -10.05 -20.69 -27.82
C MET A 317 -11.35 -20.03 -27.40
N ASP A 318 -12.32 -20.84 -27.01
CA ASP A 318 -13.49 -20.34 -26.28
C ASP A 318 -13.08 -20.01 -24.83
N ALA A 319 -13.33 -18.79 -24.38
CA ALA A 319 -12.88 -18.29 -23.09
C ALA A 319 -13.54 -19.01 -21.90
N ALA A 320 -14.76 -19.52 -22.09
CA ALA A 320 -15.53 -20.21 -21.05
C ALA A 320 -15.15 -21.69 -20.90
N SER A 321 -15.07 -22.43 -21.99
CA SER A 321 -14.71 -23.85 -21.99
C SER A 321 -13.21 -24.08 -22.01
N GLY A 322 -12.43 -23.11 -22.51
CA GLY A 322 -11.02 -23.27 -22.79
C GLY A 322 -10.74 -24.18 -23.98
N LYS A 323 -11.74 -24.54 -24.79
CA LYS A 323 -11.56 -25.42 -25.95
C LYS A 323 -10.96 -24.66 -27.12
N ARG A 324 -9.95 -25.24 -27.79
CA ARG A 324 -9.34 -24.65 -29.00
C ARG A 324 -10.33 -24.73 -30.16
N ARG A 325 -10.57 -23.59 -30.82
CA ARG A 325 -11.32 -23.50 -32.07
C ARG A 325 -10.43 -23.78 -33.27
N TRP A 326 -9.28 -23.10 -33.33
CA TRP A 326 -8.29 -23.24 -34.39
C TRP A 326 -6.92 -22.74 -33.91
N ALA A 327 -5.86 -23.08 -34.65
CA ALA A 327 -4.52 -22.55 -34.43
C ALA A 327 -3.75 -22.40 -35.75
N VAL A 328 -2.79 -21.48 -35.76
CA VAL A 328 -1.82 -21.24 -36.84
C VAL A 328 -0.42 -21.31 -36.23
N SER A 329 0.45 -22.12 -36.83
CA SER A 329 1.84 -22.28 -36.41
C SER A 329 2.80 -21.59 -37.38
N ASN A 330 3.82 -20.93 -36.83
CA ASN A 330 4.94 -20.35 -37.56
C ASN A 330 6.24 -21.05 -37.13
N PRO A 331 6.68 -22.11 -37.85
CA PRO A 331 7.86 -22.88 -37.46
C PRO A 331 9.17 -22.10 -37.60
N ASP A 332 9.19 -20.99 -38.36
CA ASP A 332 10.39 -20.20 -38.66
C ASP A 332 10.42 -18.85 -37.94
N GLY A 333 9.44 -18.60 -37.08
CA GLY A 333 9.23 -17.32 -36.41
C GLY A 333 8.56 -17.43 -35.05
N LEU A 334 8.20 -16.28 -34.52
CA LEU A 334 7.50 -16.08 -33.27
C LEU A 334 6.36 -15.07 -33.51
N TRP A 335 5.25 -15.26 -32.83
CA TRP A 335 4.16 -14.29 -32.83
C TRP A 335 4.30 -13.32 -31.65
N PHE A 336 3.99 -12.04 -31.87
CA PHE A 336 4.10 -10.99 -30.85
C PHE A 336 2.92 -10.02 -30.88
N SER A 337 2.57 -9.50 -29.70
CA SER A 337 1.55 -8.46 -29.47
C SER A 337 0.21 -8.74 -30.18
N PRO A 338 -0.45 -9.90 -29.95
CA PRO A 338 -1.73 -10.18 -30.58
C PRO A 338 -2.76 -9.10 -30.22
N ARG A 339 -3.65 -8.79 -31.17
CA ARG A 339 -4.77 -7.82 -31.05
C ARG A 339 -6.03 -8.40 -31.68
N ILE A 340 -7.19 -8.07 -31.12
CA ILE A 340 -8.48 -8.30 -31.75
C ILE A 340 -9.04 -6.95 -32.18
N LEU A 341 -9.39 -6.83 -33.45
CA LEU A 341 -10.12 -5.68 -33.97
C LEU A 341 -11.19 -6.20 -34.92
N GLU A 342 -12.45 -5.92 -34.61
CA GLU A 342 -13.60 -6.42 -35.38
C GLU A 342 -13.57 -7.97 -35.45
N ASP A 343 -13.54 -8.55 -36.65
CA ASP A 343 -13.63 -9.99 -36.91
C ASP A 343 -12.27 -10.64 -37.23
N GLN A 344 -11.17 -10.02 -36.80
CA GLN A 344 -9.82 -10.47 -37.10
C GLN A 344 -8.84 -10.31 -35.94
N ILE A 345 -7.78 -11.11 -36.03
CA ILE A 345 -6.61 -11.06 -35.15
C ILE A 345 -5.48 -10.41 -35.92
N ILE A 346 -4.82 -9.43 -35.31
CA ILE A 346 -3.64 -8.76 -35.84
C ILE A 346 -2.46 -9.12 -34.94
N VAL A 347 -1.34 -9.53 -35.54
CA VAL A 347 -0.18 -10.04 -34.81
C VAL A 347 1.12 -9.69 -35.54
N ALA A 348 2.19 -9.43 -34.80
CA ALA A 348 3.51 -9.20 -35.38
C ALA A 348 4.26 -10.52 -35.56
N GLU A 349 4.86 -10.70 -36.73
CA GLU A 349 5.74 -11.83 -37.08
C GLU A 349 7.20 -11.46 -36.76
N CYS A 350 7.82 -12.14 -35.80
CA CYS A 350 9.20 -11.94 -35.39
C CYS A 350 10.09 -13.12 -35.81
N PRO A 351 11.37 -12.90 -36.15
CA PRO A 351 12.30 -13.99 -36.42
C PRO A 351 12.68 -14.76 -35.14
N LYS A 352 13.06 -16.04 -35.29
CA LYS A 352 13.73 -16.82 -34.24
C LYS A 352 15.19 -16.36 -34.08
N GLY A 353 15.66 -16.19 -32.85
CA GLY A 353 17.07 -15.87 -32.54
C GLY A 353 17.26 -15.05 -31.27
N ASP A 354 18.51 -15.01 -30.78
CA ASP A 354 18.91 -14.21 -29.62
C ASP A 354 18.51 -12.74 -29.80
N LYS A 355 17.90 -12.14 -28.77
CA LYS A 355 17.50 -10.72 -28.72
C LYS A 355 16.44 -10.26 -29.74
N SER A 356 15.68 -11.15 -30.40
CA SER A 356 14.60 -10.72 -31.32
C SER A 356 13.51 -9.88 -30.65
N MET A 357 13.33 -10.05 -29.33
CA MET A 357 12.33 -9.35 -28.53
C MET A 357 12.85 -9.14 -27.10
N GLY A 358 12.14 -8.37 -26.27
CA GLY A 358 12.48 -8.12 -24.87
C GLY A 358 11.25 -7.95 -23.99
N ARG A 359 11.20 -8.73 -22.90
CA ARG A 359 10.23 -8.56 -21.81
C ARG A 359 10.98 -8.11 -20.56
N GLY A 360 10.66 -6.93 -20.07
CA GLY A 360 11.29 -6.33 -18.89
C GLY A 360 10.40 -5.21 -18.38
N ARG A 361 10.96 -4.01 -18.18
CA ARG A 361 10.14 -2.82 -17.89
C ARG A 361 9.10 -2.53 -18.98
N VAL A 362 9.33 -2.92 -20.23
CA VAL A 362 8.40 -2.66 -21.33
C VAL A 362 8.43 -3.83 -22.32
N ASP A 363 7.30 -4.10 -22.96
CA ASP A 363 7.24 -5.07 -24.05
C ASP A 363 7.75 -4.40 -25.33
N SER A 364 8.70 -5.02 -26.01
CA SER A 364 9.26 -4.49 -27.26
C SER A 364 9.77 -5.62 -28.12
N ALA A 365 9.47 -5.58 -29.43
CA ALA A 365 10.08 -6.46 -30.42
C ALA A 365 11.26 -5.73 -31.07
N TYR A 366 12.47 -6.27 -30.91
CA TYR A 366 13.69 -5.68 -31.48
C TYR A 366 13.91 -6.09 -32.93
N ALA A 367 13.22 -7.12 -33.41
CA ALA A 367 13.17 -7.54 -34.80
C ALA A 367 11.75 -7.98 -35.18
N VAL A 368 11.25 -7.51 -36.32
CA VAL A 368 9.93 -7.82 -36.87
C VAL A 368 10.10 -8.00 -38.38
N ARG A 369 9.44 -9.00 -38.96
CA ARG A 369 9.38 -9.24 -40.41
C ARG A 369 8.14 -8.59 -41.02
N ALA A 370 6.99 -8.79 -40.39
CA ALA A 370 5.71 -8.33 -40.89
C ALA A 370 4.68 -8.17 -39.78
N ILE A 371 3.59 -7.45 -40.08
CA ILE A 371 2.32 -7.56 -39.38
C ILE A 371 1.40 -8.44 -40.22
N CYS A 372 0.74 -9.39 -39.57
CA CYS A 372 -0.16 -10.34 -40.19
C CYS A 372 -1.56 -10.19 -39.62
N ALA A 373 -2.58 -10.44 -40.43
CA ALA A 373 -3.95 -10.60 -39.97
C ALA A 373 -4.54 -11.94 -40.36
N PHE A 374 -5.35 -12.49 -39.46
CA PHE A 374 -6.09 -13.74 -39.63
C PHE A 374 -7.55 -13.53 -39.26
N ALA A 375 -8.47 -14.18 -39.95
CA ALA A 375 -9.88 -14.17 -39.58
C ALA A 375 -10.07 -14.78 -38.18
N LEU A 376 -10.81 -14.11 -37.29
CA LEU A 376 -11.03 -14.56 -35.91
C LEU A 376 -11.85 -15.86 -35.84
N ALA A 377 -12.72 -16.07 -36.83
CA ALA A 377 -13.61 -17.22 -36.91
C ALA A 377 -12.87 -18.54 -37.16
N ASP A 378 -11.91 -18.57 -38.09
CA ASP A 378 -11.33 -19.81 -38.61
C ASP A 378 -9.80 -19.79 -38.81
N GLY A 379 -9.14 -18.65 -38.60
CA GLY A 379 -7.70 -18.52 -38.76
C GLY A 379 -7.22 -18.33 -40.20
N THR A 380 -8.12 -18.14 -41.16
CA THR A 380 -7.73 -17.90 -42.56
C THR A 380 -6.88 -16.63 -42.67
N PRO A 381 -5.69 -16.69 -43.31
CA PRO A 381 -4.84 -15.50 -43.51
C PRO A 381 -5.57 -14.44 -44.34
N ARG A 382 -5.54 -13.18 -43.90
CA ARG A 382 -6.15 -12.05 -44.62
C ARG A 382 -5.12 -11.23 -45.37
N TRP A 383 -4.07 -10.81 -44.68
CA TRP A 383 -2.99 -10.02 -45.27
C TRP A 383 -1.72 -10.14 -44.43
N ARG A 384 -0.60 -9.82 -45.08
CA ARG A 384 0.74 -9.75 -44.47
C ARG A 384 1.45 -8.53 -45.03
N SER A 385 1.88 -7.64 -44.15
CA SER A 385 2.54 -6.38 -44.50
C SER A 385 3.91 -6.31 -43.85
N GLU A 386 4.95 -6.20 -44.66
CA GLU A 386 6.33 -6.17 -44.16
C GLU A 386 6.61 -4.90 -43.34
N VAL A 387 7.39 -5.06 -42.28
CA VAL A 387 7.77 -3.95 -41.39
C VAL A 387 9.27 -3.95 -41.20
N THR A 388 9.89 -2.80 -41.40
CA THR A 388 11.31 -2.59 -41.13
C THR A 388 11.49 -1.93 -39.77
N ILE A 389 12.32 -2.52 -38.91
CA ILE A 389 12.75 -1.88 -37.66
C ILE A 389 13.94 -0.96 -37.96
N PRO A 390 13.96 0.29 -37.44
CA PRO A 390 15.10 1.20 -37.57
C PRO A 390 16.44 0.55 -37.19
N THR A 391 17.51 0.84 -37.93
CA THR A 391 18.88 0.45 -37.54
C THR A 391 19.51 1.57 -36.70
N PRO A 392 20.01 1.30 -35.48
CA PRO A 392 20.73 2.31 -34.71
C PRO A 392 21.98 2.78 -35.46
N GLN A 393 22.16 4.10 -35.62
CA GLN A 393 23.39 4.68 -36.17
C GLN A 393 24.52 4.62 -35.10
N PRO A 394 25.77 4.31 -35.47
CA PRO A 394 26.91 4.38 -34.57
C PRO A 394 27.36 5.84 -34.39
N ASP A 395 26.60 6.64 -33.65
CA ASP A 395 27.20 7.83 -33.02
C ASP A 395 28.22 7.36 -31.97
N PRO A 396 29.35 8.07 -31.72
CA PRO A 396 30.27 7.68 -30.67
C PRO A 396 29.50 7.58 -29.35
N LEU A 397 29.49 6.36 -28.78
CA LEU A 397 28.85 6.10 -27.50
C LEU A 397 29.36 7.14 -26.50
N PRO A 398 28.48 7.84 -25.76
CA PRO A 398 28.93 8.82 -24.78
C PRO A 398 29.94 8.17 -23.84
N LEU A 399 30.98 8.91 -23.46
CA LEU A 399 31.94 8.43 -22.48
C LEU A 399 31.26 8.39 -21.11
N GLY A 400 31.44 7.30 -20.38
CA GLY A 400 31.10 7.21 -18.96
C GLY A 400 31.89 8.23 -18.15
N ARG A 401 31.54 8.36 -16.86
CA ARG A 401 32.30 9.20 -15.92
C ARG A 401 33.77 8.78 -15.78
N ASP A 402 34.10 7.56 -16.21
CA ASP A 402 35.43 6.97 -16.26
C ASP A 402 36.16 7.21 -17.60
N GLY A 403 35.58 7.99 -18.51
CA GLY A 403 36.18 8.29 -19.81
C GLY A 403 36.12 7.14 -20.82
N LYS A 404 35.39 6.05 -20.53
CA LYS A 404 35.25 4.90 -21.43
C LYS A 404 33.92 4.93 -22.19
N PRO A 405 33.85 4.45 -23.44
CA PRO A 405 32.57 4.34 -24.16
C PRO A 405 31.57 3.50 -23.36
N VAL A 406 30.34 4.00 -23.19
CA VAL A 406 29.27 3.24 -22.51
C VAL A 406 29.02 1.96 -23.30
N THR A 407 29.20 0.78 -22.68
CA THR A 407 29.18 -0.54 -23.36
C THR A 407 27.79 -1.01 -23.82
N ARG A 408 26.72 -0.23 -23.62
CA ARG A 408 25.36 -0.59 -24.06
C ARG A 408 25.02 0.06 -25.41
N VAL A 409 24.96 -0.76 -26.45
CA VAL A 409 24.46 -0.39 -27.78
C VAL A 409 22.98 0.04 -27.68
N PRO A 410 22.56 1.15 -28.31
CA PRO A 410 21.17 1.55 -28.37
C PRO A 410 20.28 0.48 -29.04
N LYS A 411 19.06 0.26 -28.54
CA LYS A 411 18.13 -0.72 -29.12
C LYS A 411 16.99 -0.03 -29.86
N ALA A 412 16.77 -0.43 -31.10
CA ALA A 412 15.59 -0.14 -31.89
C ALA A 412 14.51 -1.19 -31.64
N SER A 413 13.23 -0.80 -31.64
CA SER A 413 12.13 -1.74 -31.42
C SER A 413 10.80 -1.26 -31.99
N LEU A 414 9.93 -2.22 -32.31
CA LEU A 414 8.49 -2.04 -32.39
C LEU A 414 7.90 -2.09 -30.97
N LYS A 415 7.16 -1.05 -30.61
CA LYS A 415 6.33 -0.99 -29.41
C LYS A 415 5.03 -1.77 -29.59
N PRO A 416 4.33 -2.16 -28.50
CA PRO A 416 3.06 -2.88 -28.60
C PRO A 416 2.09 -2.14 -29.53
N MET A 417 1.42 -2.89 -30.41
CA MET A 417 0.53 -2.30 -31.41
C MET A 417 -0.72 -1.71 -30.76
N THR A 418 -1.27 -0.67 -31.35
CA THR A 418 -2.58 -0.11 -31.00
C THR A 418 -3.51 -0.27 -32.18
N CYS A 419 -4.60 -1.01 -32.01
CA CYS A 419 -5.62 -1.23 -33.03
C CYS A 419 -6.90 -0.50 -32.63
N ALA A 420 -7.33 0.47 -33.44
CA ALA A 420 -8.53 1.26 -33.18
C ALA A 420 -9.05 1.88 -34.48
N ALA A 421 -10.35 2.14 -34.55
CA ALA A 421 -11.00 2.83 -35.67
C ALA A 421 -10.60 2.30 -37.07
N GLY A 422 -10.63 0.97 -37.23
CA GLY A 422 -10.31 0.32 -38.50
C GLY A 422 -8.83 0.40 -38.91
N LYS A 423 -7.91 0.75 -37.99
CA LYS A 423 -6.48 0.95 -38.27
C LYS A 423 -5.58 0.19 -37.31
N VAL A 424 -4.39 -0.12 -37.79
CA VAL A 424 -3.28 -0.64 -37.00
C VAL A 424 -2.21 0.44 -36.91
N PHE A 425 -2.00 0.98 -35.72
CA PHE A 425 -0.97 1.96 -35.46
C PHE A 425 0.29 1.28 -34.91
N LEU A 426 1.41 1.54 -35.57
CA LEU A 426 2.73 1.03 -35.24
C LEU A 426 3.61 2.17 -34.75
N HIS A 427 4.31 1.96 -33.64
CA HIS A 427 5.33 2.87 -33.15
C HIS A 427 6.70 2.19 -33.17
N THR A 428 7.53 2.59 -34.11
CA THR A 428 8.92 2.12 -34.23
C THR A 428 9.85 3.19 -33.70
N CYS A 429 10.67 2.88 -32.71
CA CYS A 429 11.58 3.84 -32.10
C CYS A 429 12.96 3.21 -31.84
N ALA A 430 13.99 4.05 -31.77
CA ALA A 430 15.32 3.63 -31.37
C ALA A 430 15.99 4.67 -30.46
N TYR A 431 16.57 4.20 -29.35
CA TYR A 431 17.34 5.05 -28.45
C TYR A 431 18.47 5.72 -29.25
N GLN A 432 18.57 7.05 -29.22
CA GLN A 432 19.64 7.82 -29.90
C GLN A 432 19.77 7.64 -31.44
N ALA A 433 18.80 7.01 -32.13
CA ALA A 433 18.88 6.87 -33.60
C ALA A 433 18.53 8.16 -34.36
N ALA A 434 18.80 8.16 -35.66
CA ALA A 434 18.42 9.25 -36.55
C ALA A 434 16.89 9.43 -36.63
N ALA A 435 16.48 10.68 -36.78
CA ALA A 435 15.08 11.13 -36.87
C ALA A 435 14.25 10.38 -37.93
N ALA A 436 14.86 10.08 -39.08
CA ALA A 436 14.17 9.49 -40.22
C ALA A 436 13.70 8.04 -39.98
N ASP A 437 14.34 7.33 -39.04
CA ASP A 437 14.14 5.89 -38.88
C ASP A 437 13.14 5.56 -37.75
N SER A 438 12.94 6.47 -36.78
CA SER A 438 11.86 6.39 -35.80
C SER A 438 10.58 7.01 -36.34
N GLY A 439 9.42 6.42 -36.06
CA GLY A 439 8.18 6.85 -36.69
C GLY A 439 6.92 6.19 -36.15
N ILE A 440 5.81 6.81 -36.52
CA ILE A 440 4.46 6.31 -36.33
C ILE A 440 3.93 5.94 -37.71
N THR A 441 3.44 4.71 -37.88
CA THR A 441 2.87 4.23 -39.14
C THR A 441 1.43 3.80 -38.89
N ALA A 442 0.51 4.13 -39.79
CA ALA A 442 -0.83 3.54 -39.81
C ALA A 442 -0.99 2.59 -40.99
N LEU A 443 -1.54 1.41 -40.71
CA LEU A 443 -2.01 0.47 -41.71
C LEU A 443 -3.54 0.45 -41.69
N ASP A 444 -4.14 0.29 -42.87
CA ASP A 444 -5.55 -0.06 -42.98
C ASP A 444 -5.76 -1.47 -42.42
N ALA A 445 -6.65 -1.63 -41.43
CA ALA A 445 -6.79 -2.92 -40.77
C ALA A 445 -7.42 -3.99 -41.67
N LYS A 446 -8.14 -3.62 -42.74
CA LYS A 446 -8.80 -4.60 -43.63
C LYS A 446 -7.84 -5.16 -44.68
N THR A 447 -6.92 -4.34 -45.17
CA THR A 447 -6.04 -4.67 -46.31
C THR A 447 -4.57 -4.80 -45.91
N GLY A 448 -4.18 -4.32 -44.73
CA GLY A 448 -2.79 -4.23 -44.29
C GLY A 448 -1.97 -3.14 -45.00
N LYS A 449 -2.56 -2.40 -45.95
CA LYS A 449 -1.83 -1.38 -46.71
C LYS A 449 -1.42 -0.23 -45.81
N GLN A 450 -0.18 0.24 -45.96
CA GLN A 450 0.26 1.46 -45.30
C GLN A 450 -0.55 2.64 -45.83
N LEU A 451 -1.21 3.35 -44.91
CA LEU A 451 -1.96 4.57 -45.22
C LEU A 451 -1.01 5.77 -45.21
N TRP A 452 -0.21 5.88 -44.15
CA TRP A 452 0.75 6.96 -43.97
C TRP A 452 1.85 6.55 -42.99
N ARG A 453 2.95 7.30 -43.03
CA ARG A 453 4.04 7.21 -42.05
C ARG A 453 4.50 8.62 -41.68
N PHE A 454 4.58 8.88 -40.39
CA PHE A 454 5.18 10.09 -39.83
C PHE A 454 6.54 9.74 -39.22
N ALA A 455 7.62 10.35 -39.72
CA ALA A 455 8.95 10.22 -39.16
C ALA A 455 9.15 11.22 -38.01
N LEU A 456 9.65 10.77 -36.85
CA LEU A 456 9.78 11.60 -35.65
C LEU A 456 11.00 12.55 -35.76
N PRO A 457 10.82 13.88 -35.76
CA PRO A 457 11.90 14.81 -36.07
C PRO A 457 12.88 15.02 -34.89
N GLY A 458 14.03 14.33 -34.95
CA GLY A 458 15.22 14.64 -34.15
C GLY A 458 15.21 14.16 -32.70
N ARG A 459 16.32 14.39 -31.99
CA ARG A 459 16.54 13.91 -30.61
C ARG A 459 15.53 14.45 -29.57
N LYS A 460 14.83 15.56 -29.84
CA LYS A 460 13.77 16.07 -28.94
C LYS A 460 12.53 15.18 -28.89
N TRP A 461 12.26 14.48 -29.99
CA TRP A 461 11.24 13.44 -30.08
C TRP A 461 11.83 12.06 -29.77
N ALA A 462 13.14 11.87 -30.02
CA ALA A 462 13.88 10.61 -29.95
C ALA A 462 14.84 10.47 -28.75
N ALA A 463 14.69 11.26 -27.67
CA ALA A 463 15.23 10.92 -26.34
C ALA A 463 14.46 9.72 -25.73
N THR A 464 14.05 8.80 -26.61
CA THR A 464 13.08 7.74 -26.45
C THR A 464 13.74 6.55 -25.81
N ASP A 465 13.48 6.39 -24.52
CA ASP A 465 13.65 5.09 -23.88
C ASP A 465 12.38 4.23 -24.03
N SER A 466 12.43 3.10 -23.33
CA SER A 466 11.34 2.22 -22.96
C SER A 466 9.91 2.81 -22.89
N ALA A 467 9.66 3.95 -22.27
CA ALA A 467 8.35 4.42 -21.82
C ALA A 467 7.52 5.24 -22.84
N SER A 468 8.09 5.55 -24.01
CA SER A 468 7.33 6.24 -25.08
C SER A 468 6.23 5.34 -25.66
N CYS A 469 5.06 5.92 -25.96
CA CYS A 469 3.91 5.18 -26.47
C CYS A 469 3.01 6.04 -27.36
N ILE A 470 2.10 5.35 -28.06
CA ILE A 470 1.00 5.95 -28.79
C ILE A 470 -0.33 5.49 -28.19
N LEU A 471 -1.34 6.35 -28.25
CA LEU A 471 -2.69 6.13 -27.71
C LEU A 471 -3.72 6.61 -28.72
N TYR A 472 -4.86 5.94 -28.84
CA TYR A 472 -6.00 6.43 -29.61
C TYR A 472 -7.10 6.92 -28.65
N ARG A 473 -7.50 8.18 -28.74
CA ARG A 473 -8.52 8.79 -27.86
C ARG A 473 -9.35 9.81 -28.63
N ASP A 474 -10.67 9.71 -28.53
CA ASP A 474 -11.63 10.69 -29.08
C ASP A 474 -11.36 11.07 -30.55
N GLY A 475 -11.03 10.09 -31.41
CA GLY A 475 -10.76 10.37 -32.83
C GLY A 475 -9.36 10.92 -33.13
N GLU A 476 -8.46 10.95 -32.14
CA GLU A 476 -7.09 11.42 -32.29
C GLU A 476 -6.09 10.33 -31.95
N LEU A 477 -4.97 10.30 -32.68
CA LEU A 477 -3.81 9.52 -32.31
C LEU A 477 -2.84 10.42 -31.54
N ILE A 478 -2.42 9.99 -30.36
CA ILE A 478 -1.63 10.80 -29.43
C ILE A 478 -0.30 10.10 -29.19
N TYR A 479 0.78 10.82 -29.43
CA TYR A 479 2.13 10.41 -29.07
C TYR A 479 2.51 11.00 -27.72
N ILE A 480 3.08 10.17 -26.85
CA ILE A 480 3.62 10.58 -25.56
C ILE A 480 5.09 10.15 -25.49
N GLY A 481 5.99 11.12 -25.38
CA GLY A 481 7.43 10.90 -25.27
C GLY A 481 7.88 10.30 -23.92
N GLY A 482 9.05 9.63 -23.93
CA GLY A 482 9.71 9.02 -22.76
C GLY A 482 10.64 9.98 -21.96
N HIS A 483 11.74 9.44 -21.40
CA HIS A 483 12.83 10.06 -20.62
C HIS A 483 13.24 11.44 -21.18
N GLY A 484 13.43 12.41 -20.30
CA GLY A 484 13.85 13.77 -20.64
C GLY A 484 12.70 14.73 -20.92
N SER A 485 12.90 15.66 -21.86
CA SER A 485 11.91 16.71 -22.17
C SER A 485 10.61 16.19 -22.83
N GLY A 486 10.57 14.89 -23.19
CA GLY A 486 9.56 14.21 -24.01
C GLY A 486 8.16 14.80 -23.96
N GLY A 487 7.78 15.48 -25.04
CA GLY A 487 6.51 16.17 -25.17
C GLY A 487 5.34 15.28 -25.56
N ILE A 488 4.20 15.93 -25.78
CA ILE A 488 2.96 15.31 -26.29
C ILE A 488 2.66 15.91 -27.67
N ALA A 489 2.36 15.04 -28.63
CA ALA A 489 1.87 15.43 -29.96
C ALA A 489 0.56 14.71 -30.28
N ARG A 490 -0.28 15.37 -31.08
CA ARG A 490 -1.55 14.83 -31.58
C ARG A 490 -1.47 14.70 -33.08
N PHE A 491 -2.11 13.68 -33.60
CA PHE A 491 -2.13 13.35 -35.02
C PHE A 491 -3.55 13.03 -35.44
N ASP A 492 -3.88 13.46 -36.65
CA ASP A 492 -5.04 12.97 -37.35
C ASP A 492 -4.82 11.49 -37.72
N PRO A 493 -5.69 10.56 -37.29
CA PRO A 493 -5.50 9.13 -37.52
C PRO A 493 -5.66 8.72 -38.99
N GLU A 494 -6.35 9.52 -39.81
CA GLU A 494 -6.59 9.23 -41.23
C GLU A 494 -5.40 9.63 -42.10
N THR A 495 -4.78 10.77 -41.79
CA THR A 495 -3.76 11.39 -42.65
C THR A 495 -2.34 11.33 -42.08
N GLY A 496 -2.20 11.12 -40.77
CA GLY A 496 -0.91 11.23 -40.07
C GLY A 496 -0.43 12.68 -39.91
N ALA A 497 -1.25 13.67 -40.31
CA ALA A 497 -0.92 15.08 -40.12
C ALA A 497 -0.94 15.42 -38.63
N GLN A 498 0.13 16.06 -38.16
CA GLN A 498 0.20 16.55 -36.79
C GLN A 498 -0.85 17.66 -36.58
N ARG A 499 -1.62 17.56 -35.49
CA ARG A 499 -2.59 18.57 -35.06
C ARG A 499 -1.95 19.46 -34.00
N GLY A 500 -1.85 20.75 -34.31
CA GLY A 500 -1.22 21.75 -33.43
C GLY A 500 0.29 21.53 -33.26
N GLU A 501 0.89 22.30 -32.34
CA GLU A 501 2.32 22.21 -32.05
C GLU A 501 2.64 21.06 -31.09
N PHE A 502 3.81 20.43 -31.28
CA PHE A 502 4.38 19.52 -30.30
C PHE A 502 4.67 20.31 -29.01
N LYS A 503 4.01 19.93 -27.93
CA LYS A 503 4.23 20.56 -26.62
C LYS A 503 5.42 19.89 -25.92
N ASP A 504 6.60 20.47 -26.11
CA ASP A 504 7.85 20.11 -25.43
C ASP A 504 7.87 20.63 -23.98
N GLY A 505 8.84 20.20 -23.17
CA GLY A 505 9.07 20.75 -21.83
C GLY A 505 7.99 20.37 -20.80
N LEU A 506 7.15 19.40 -21.13
CA LEU A 506 6.18 18.75 -20.24
C LEU A 506 6.92 17.84 -19.23
N ARG A 507 7.78 18.46 -18.43
CA ARG A 507 8.62 17.84 -17.40
C ARG A 507 7.74 17.25 -16.29
N HIS A 508 8.20 16.16 -15.68
CA HIS A 508 7.57 15.54 -14.52
C HIS A 508 8.31 15.83 -13.23
N TYR A 509 7.62 15.55 -12.13
CA TYR A 509 8.18 15.60 -10.80
C TYR A 509 9.30 14.53 -10.69
N ALA A 510 10.55 15.02 -10.79
CA ALA A 510 11.81 14.28 -10.70
C ALA A 510 12.13 13.30 -11.85
N TYR A 511 13.42 12.96 -11.96
CA TYR A 511 14.10 11.91 -12.75
C TYR A 511 13.43 10.49 -12.70
N ALA A 512 12.31 10.35 -11.99
CA ALA A 512 11.74 9.12 -11.48
C ALA A 512 10.52 8.62 -12.27
N GLY A 513 9.67 9.51 -12.82
CA GLY A 513 8.47 9.10 -13.55
C GLY A 513 8.75 8.42 -14.90
N GLU A 514 9.94 8.60 -15.43
CA GLU A 514 10.33 8.26 -16.80
C GLU A 514 10.47 6.75 -17.05
N CYS A 515 10.43 5.93 -15.99
CA CYS A 515 10.46 4.46 -16.08
C CYS A 515 9.07 3.81 -16.06
N SER A 516 7.96 4.55 -16.13
CA SER A 516 6.59 4.04 -16.03
C SER A 516 5.79 4.28 -17.32
N MET A 517 4.94 3.34 -17.71
CA MET A 517 4.12 3.45 -18.94
C MET A 517 3.08 4.57 -18.81
N SER A 518 2.93 5.35 -19.88
CA SER A 518 1.89 6.36 -20.02
C SER A 518 0.58 5.73 -20.51
N ARG A 519 -0.54 6.32 -20.10
CA ARG A 519 -1.91 5.82 -20.33
C ARG A 519 -2.87 6.98 -20.53
N GLY A 520 -4.14 6.69 -20.76
CA GLY A 520 -5.21 7.68 -20.72
C GLY A 520 -6.51 7.15 -20.15
N THR A 521 -7.42 8.09 -19.94
CA THR A 521 -8.86 7.86 -19.89
C THR A 521 -9.51 8.67 -21.02
N THR A 522 -10.84 8.61 -21.15
CA THR A 522 -11.57 9.51 -22.07
C THR A 522 -11.24 10.99 -21.81
N ASP A 523 -11.04 11.37 -20.55
CA ASP A 523 -10.89 12.78 -20.17
C ASP A 523 -9.45 13.19 -19.88
N TRP A 524 -8.56 12.23 -19.58
CA TRP A 524 -7.20 12.52 -19.11
C TRP A 524 -6.12 11.77 -19.89
N LEU A 525 -4.99 12.42 -20.15
CA LEU A 525 -3.74 11.73 -20.46
C LEU A 525 -2.92 11.60 -19.18
N ILE A 526 -2.31 10.45 -18.97
CA ILE A 526 -1.54 10.12 -17.79
C ILE A 526 -0.12 9.85 -18.25
N LYS A 527 0.77 10.81 -18.02
CA LYS A 527 2.18 10.65 -18.37
C LYS A 527 2.98 10.29 -17.12
N ALA A 528 3.83 9.27 -17.26
CA ALA A 528 4.76 8.84 -16.21
C ALA A 528 4.09 8.45 -14.86
N ALA A 529 2.81 8.04 -14.89
CA ALA A 529 1.99 7.68 -13.73
C ALA A 529 1.68 8.79 -12.71
N VAL A 530 2.38 9.92 -12.75
CA VAL A 530 2.29 10.99 -11.73
C VAL A 530 1.63 12.26 -12.24
N THR A 531 1.64 12.53 -13.54
CA THR A 531 1.10 13.78 -14.09
C THR A 531 -0.04 13.52 -15.05
N TRP A 532 -1.13 14.24 -14.82
CA TRP A 532 -2.38 14.15 -15.53
C TRP A 532 -2.53 15.39 -16.39
N TYR A 533 -2.96 15.22 -17.64
CA TYR A 533 -3.21 16.29 -18.59
C TYR A 533 -4.65 16.22 -19.05
N ASP A 534 -5.37 17.34 -18.98
CA ASP A 534 -6.70 17.46 -19.56
C ASP A 534 -6.64 17.54 -21.11
N LYS A 535 -7.78 17.83 -21.74
CA LYS A 535 -7.88 17.97 -23.20
C LYS A 535 -7.15 19.19 -23.76
N ASP A 536 -6.74 20.14 -22.93
CA ASP A 536 -5.98 21.33 -23.30
C ASP A 536 -4.48 21.20 -22.95
N LEU A 537 -4.08 20.04 -22.42
CA LEU A 537 -2.74 19.77 -21.89
C LEU A 537 -2.38 20.62 -20.66
N THR A 538 -3.37 21.03 -19.87
CA THR A 538 -3.14 21.59 -18.54
C THR A 538 -2.74 20.47 -17.59
N ALA A 539 -1.59 20.64 -16.92
CA ALA A 539 -1.02 19.63 -16.05
C ALA A 539 -1.60 19.68 -14.62
N ILE A 540 -1.86 18.50 -14.06
CA ILE A 540 -2.11 18.26 -12.65
C ILE A 540 -1.15 17.16 -12.18
N SER A 541 -0.22 17.51 -11.29
CA SER A 541 0.79 16.57 -10.78
C SER A 541 0.38 15.97 -9.44
N ARG A 542 0.61 14.66 -9.29
CA ARG A 542 0.34 13.84 -8.10
C ARG A 542 1.55 12.95 -7.78
N PRO A 543 2.69 13.53 -7.36
CA PRO A 543 3.89 12.78 -7.03
C PRO A 543 3.80 11.95 -5.74
N ALA A 544 2.61 11.83 -5.13
CA ALA A 544 2.35 10.92 -4.02
C ALA A 544 2.40 9.45 -4.40
N ASN A 545 2.05 9.12 -5.64
CA ASN A 545 1.86 7.74 -6.05
C ASN A 545 2.63 7.48 -7.33
N ARG A 546 3.36 6.36 -7.35
CA ARG A 546 3.99 5.82 -8.54
C ARG A 546 3.90 4.30 -8.48
N GLY A 547 3.43 3.68 -9.56
CA GLY A 547 3.48 2.22 -9.70
C GLY A 547 4.89 1.71 -10.00
N SER A 548 5.06 0.40 -9.99
CA SER A 548 6.34 -0.23 -10.33
C SER A 548 6.86 0.19 -11.71
N CYS A 549 8.19 0.17 -11.90
CA CYS A 549 8.78 0.49 -13.22
C CYS A 549 8.17 -0.42 -14.30
N GLY A 550 7.77 0.19 -15.40
CA GLY A 550 7.08 -0.48 -16.50
C GLY A 550 5.58 -0.62 -16.35
N ALA A 551 5.05 -0.59 -15.12
CA ALA A 551 3.63 -0.72 -14.87
C ALA A 551 2.92 0.62 -15.01
N GLY A 552 3.27 1.63 -14.23
CA GLY A 552 2.49 2.89 -14.15
C GLY A 552 1.23 2.76 -13.29
N VAL A 553 0.17 3.53 -13.57
CA VAL A 553 -1.10 3.54 -12.81
C VAL A 553 -2.29 3.14 -13.69
N PHE A 554 -3.28 2.45 -13.14
CA PHE A 554 -4.34 1.78 -13.90
C PHE A 554 -5.69 2.45 -13.57
N PRO A 555 -6.25 3.29 -14.45
CA PRO A 555 -7.57 3.91 -14.25
C PRO A 555 -8.68 2.90 -14.56
N ALA A 556 -9.44 2.51 -13.55
CA ALA A 556 -10.55 1.56 -13.67
C ALA A 556 -11.56 1.76 -12.53
N GLN A 557 -12.80 1.37 -12.76
CA GLN A 557 -13.88 1.38 -11.77
C GLN A 557 -13.97 2.72 -10.97
N GLY A 558 -13.82 3.85 -11.67
CA GLY A 558 -13.84 5.21 -11.13
C GLY A 558 -12.71 5.54 -10.14
N MET A 559 -11.62 4.78 -10.17
CA MET A 559 -10.45 4.91 -9.29
C MET A 559 -9.15 4.80 -10.09
N VAL A 560 -8.04 5.06 -9.40
CA VAL A 560 -6.69 4.87 -9.94
C VAL A 560 -5.95 3.84 -9.10
N PHE A 561 -5.50 2.75 -9.71
CA PHE A 561 -4.76 1.70 -9.03
C PHE A 561 -3.25 1.80 -9.29
N SER A 562 -2.44 1.41 -8.30
CA SER A 562 -0.98 1.29 -8.45
C SER A 562 -0.44 0.05 -7.75
N THR A 563 0.74 -0.37 -8.21
CA THR A 563 1.50 -1.49 -7.65
C THR A 563 2.63 -1.00 -6.74
N PRO A 564 3.10 -1.83 -5.79
CA PRO A 564 4.25 -1.52 -4.96
C PRO A 564 5.47 -1.16 -5.82
N ILE A 565 6.19 -0.13 -5.39
CA ILE A 565 7.39 0.36 -6.05
C ILE A 565 8.63 0.02 -5.23
N GLY A 566 9.69 -0.47 -5.89
CA GLY A 566 11.00 -0.71 -5.26
C GLY A 566 11.91 0.54 -5.21
N CYS A 567 11.57 1.61 -5.93
CA CYS A 567 12.31 2.87 -5.92
C CYS A 567 12.02 3.71 -4.66
N ASP A 568 13.06 4.30 -4.08
CA ASP A 568 13.05 5.13 -2.87
C ASP A 568 13.52 6.58 -3.14
N CYS A 569 13.49 7.01 -4.40
CA CYS A 569 13.91 8.35 -4.82
C CYS A 569 13.07 9.50 -4.23
N THR A 570 11.84 9.22 -3.78
CA THR A 570 10.95 10.15 -3.08
C THR A 570 10.03 9.42 -2.10
N ASP A 571 9.39 10.13 -1.16
CA ASP A 571 8.47 9.55 -0.16
C ASP A 571 7.07 9.25 -0.74
N TYR A 572 7.01 8.41 -1.77
CA TYR A 572 5.73 7.92 -2.30
C TYR A 572 4.93 7.20 -1.22
N ALA A 573 3.60 7.29 -1.29
CA ALA A 573 2.72 6.30 -0.70
C ALA A 573 3.05 4.93 -1.34
N ARG A 574 3.16 3.88 -0.53
CA ARG A 574 3.69 2.57 -0.97
C ARG A 574 2.65 1.44 -0.90
N GLY A 575 3.03 0.25 -1.34
CA GLY A 575 2.14 -0.91 -1.39
C GLY A 575 1.22 -0.94 -2.61
N TYR A 576 0.32 -1.92 -2.64
CA TYR A 576 -0.80 -1.89 -3.59
C TYR A 576 -1.78 -0.81 -3.15
N GLN A 577 -2.33 -0.06 -4.09
CA GLN A 577 -3.23 1.04 -3.77
C GLN A 577 -4.41 1.12 -4.72
N GLY A 578 -5.54 1.50 -4.15
CA GLY A 578 -6.65 2.12 -4.86
C GLY A 578 -6.79 3.56 -4.38
N LEU A 579 -6.75 4.50 -5.31
CA LEU A 579 -6.84 5.93 -5.03
C LEU A 579 -8.19 6.47 -5.49
N SER A 580 -8.81 7.23 -4.59
CA SER A 580 -10.07 7.91 -4.88
C SER A 580 -9.81 9.18 -5.68
N CYS A 581 -10.67 9.44 -6.66
CA CYS A 581 -10.74 10.71 -7.38
C CYS A 581 -11.72 11.69 -6.72
N GLU A 582 -12.44 11.24 -5.69
CA GLU A 582 -13.43 12.05 -4.97
C GLU A 582 -12.78 12.88 -3.85
N PRO A 583 -13.27 14.11 -3.61
CA PRO A 583 -12.82 14.92 -2.48
C PRO A 583 -13.30 14.35 -1.14
N ALA A 584 -12.78 14.87 -0.04
CA ALA A 584 -13.31 14.60 1.29
C ALA A 584 -14.58 15.41 1.56
N LEU A 585 -15.45 14.94 2.45
CA LEU A 585 -16.61 15.70 2.92
C LEU A 585 -16.15 16.76 3.94
N PRO A 586 -16.66 17.99 3.91
CA PRO A 586 -16.23 19.04 4.84
C PRO A 586 -16.63 18.70 6.29
N VAL A 587 -15.84 19.19 7.24
CA VAL A 587 -16.13 19.12 8.69
C VAL A 587 -16.16 20.54 9.23
N ALA A 588 -17.29 20.91 9.85
CA ALA A 588 -17.44 22.21 10.52
C ALA A 588 -16.60 22.26 11.80
N ASP A 589 -15.98 23.40 12.08
CA ASP A 589 -15.03 23.54 13.19
C ASP A 589 -15.67 23.33 14.56
N GLU A 590 -16.95 23.71 14.72
CA GLU A 590 -17.72 23.51 15.95
C GLU A 590 -18.00 22.03 16.24
N GLN A 591 -17.91 21.17 15.22
CA GLN A 591 -18.13 19.73 15.35
C GLN A 591 -16.85 18.94 15.67
N ARG A 592 -15.69 19.60 15.70
CA ARG A 592 -14.40 18.91 15.87
C ARG A 592 -14.14 18.47 17.31
N LEU A 593 -14.53 19.29 18.28
CA LEU A 593 -14.25 19.04 19.69
C LEU A 593 -15.46 18.42 20.38
N THR A 594 -15.26 17.26 21.00
CA THR A 594 -16.22 16.60 21.86
C THR A 594 -15.65 16.53 23.27
N SER A 595 -16.40 17.05 24.25
CA SER A 595 -16.10 16.87 25.67
C SER A 595 -16.68 15.55 26.16
N GLY A 596 -15.92 14.81 26.96
CA GLY A 596 -16.37 13.59 27.63
C GLY A 596 -16.63 13.82 29.13
N PRO A 597 -17.19 12.82 29.83
CA PRO A 597 -17.51 12.93 31.25
C PRO A 597 -16.29 12.78 32.19
N GLY A 598 -15.15 12.34 31.65
CA GLY A 598 -13.93 12.10 32.41
C GLY A 598 -13.28 13.37 32.93
N LYS A 599 -12.43 13.22 33.96
CA LYS A 599 -11.61 14.29 34.51
C LYS A 599 -10.13 13.90 34.49
N PRO A 600 -9.19 14.85 34.41
CA PRO A 600 -7.77 14.57 34.56
C PRO A 600 -7.50 13.74 35.82
N GLY A 601 -6.71 12.68 35.67
CA GLY A 601 -6.35 11.79 36.75
C GLY A 601 -5.26 12.35 37.65
N LYS A 602 -4.89 11.58 38.68
CA LYS A 602 -3.90 12.00 39.70
C LYS A 602 -2.45 11.65 39.33
N SER A 603 -2.24 10.74 38.37
CA SER A 603 -0.90 10.31 37.97
C SER A 603 -0.24 11.37 37.09
N LEU A 604 0.84 11.98 37.58
CA LEU A 604 1.65 12.95 36.86
C LEU A 604 3.04 12.35 36.59
N PRO A 605 3.62 12.57 35.39
CA PRO A 605 5.01 12.18 35.12
C PRO A 605 5.99 12.80 36.11
N VAL A 606 6.90 11.99 36.64
CA VAL A 606 8.03 12.45 37.47
C VAL A 606 9.37 12.09 36.81
N ALA A 607 10.47 12.62 37.34
CA ALA A 607 11.79 12.29 36.83
C ALA A 607 12.05 10.77 36.88
N GLY A 608 12.52 10.19 35.77
CA GLY A 608 12.78 8.76 35.63
C GLY A 608 11.58 7.93 35.13
N ASP A 609 10.39 8.52 35.00
CA ASP A 609 9.28 7.91 34.27
C ASP A 609 9.54 7.86 32.76
N TRP A 610 8.72 7.08 32.05
CA TRP A 610 8.74 6.92 30.61
C TRP A 610 7.39 7.38 30.01
N PRO A 611 7.09 8.69 30.03
CA PRO A 611 5.74 9.22 29.77
C PRO A 611 5.26 9.17 28.33
N MET A 612 6.16 9.00 27.36
CA MET A 612 5.81 9.02 25.94
C MET A 612 6.66 8.04 25.13
N PHE A 613 6.27 7.83 23.88
CA PHE A 613 6.99 6.94 22.98
C PHE A 613 8.47 7.31 22.92
N MET A 614 9.34 6.31 23.16
CA MET A 614 10.81 6.46 23.22
C MET A 614 11.29 7.44 24.31
N ALA A 615 10.68 7.35 25.48
CA ALA A 615 10.97 8.04 26.74
C ALA A 615 10.44 9.47 26.83
N ASP A 616 10.82 10.34 25.89
CA ASP A 616 10.57 11.78 25.98
C ASP A 616 10.29 12.42 24.61
N ALA A 617 10.04 13.74 24.59
CA ALA A 617 9.66 14.46 23.38
C ALA A 617 10.79 14.49 22.33
N ARG A 618 12.05 14.30 22.76
CA ARG A 618 13.23 14.19 21.88
C ARG A 618 13.48 12.75 21.42
N ARG A 619 12.72 11.80 21.96
CA ARG A 619 12.82 10.38 21.68
C ARG A 619 14.19 9.81 22.04
N SER A 620 14.72 10.20 23.20
CA SER A 620 16.08 9.84 23.66
C SER A 620 16.32 8.33 23.80
N VAL A 621 15.25 7.55 24.03
CA VAL A 621 15.34 6.09 24.28
C VAL A 621 16.13 5.75 25.56
N SER A 622 16.22 6.72 26.48
CA SER A 622 17.02 6.62 27.70
C SER A 622 16.21 7.05 28.91
N SER A 623 16.44 6.38 30.04
CA SER A 623 15.98 6.80 31.36
C SER A 623 17.14 6.75 32.35
N THR A 624 17.14 7.69 33.29
CA THR A 624 18.10 7.74 34.41
C THR A 624 17.74 6.78 35.54
N VAL A 625 16.63 6.05 35.43
CA VAL A 625 16.16 5.13 36.47
C VAL A 625 17.21 4.06 36.78
N ALA A 626 17.60 3.97 38.06
CA ALA A 626 18.48 2.90 38.52
C ALA A 626 17.71 1.57 38.59
N LEU A 627 18.36 0.49 38.16
CA LEU A 627 17.81 -0.86 38.22
C LEU A 627 18.54 -1.71 39.27
N PRO A 628 17.85 -2.64 39.93
CA PRO A 628 18.50 -3.60 40.83
C PRO A 628 19.61 -4.40 40.14
N PRO A 629 20.63 -4.85 40.90
CA PRO A 629 21.77 -5.57 40.35
C PRO A 629 21.36 -6.86 39.64
N GLU A 630 20.50 -7.66 40.28
CA GLU A 630 19.88 -8.84 39.71
C GLU A 630 18.44 -8.56 39.31
N LEU A 631 18.04 -9.05 38.12
CA LEU A 631 16.71 -8.85 37.58
C LEU A 631 16.04 -10.22 37.37
N ALA A 632 14.72 -10.27 37.50
CA ALA A 632 13.92 -11.44 37.19
C ALA A 632 12.59 -11.02 36.57
N VAL A 633 12.00 -11.92 35.78
CA VAL A 633 10.61 -11.76 35.32
C VAL A 633 9.72 -11.77 36.55
N ARG A 634 9.08 -10.63 36.83
CA ARG A 634 8.20 -10.45 37.97
C ARG A 634 6.79 -10.94 37.66
N TRP A 635 6.31 -10.62 36.46
CA TRP A 635 5.01 -11.07 35.96
C TRP A 635 4.99 -11.05 34.43
N THR A 636 4.14 -11.90 33.87
CA THR A 636 3.75 -11.93 32.46
C THR A 636 2.24 -12.02 32.40
N VAL A 637 1.60 -11.14 31.63
CA VAL A 637 0.14 -11.11 31.45
C VAL A 637 -0.21 -10.99 29.97
N ALA A 638 -1.40 -11.43 29.59
CA ALA A 638 -1.98 -11.11 28.28
C ALA A 638 -2.47 -9.65 28.30
N GLY A 639 -1.72 -8.74 27.68
CA GLY A 639 -2.05 -7.32 27.61
C GLY A 639 -3.17 -7.00 26.60
N ALA A 640 -3.31 -7.84 25.57
CA ALA A 640 -4.30 -7.69 24.51
C ALA A 640 -5.24 -8.91 24.41
N PRO A 641 -6.51 -8.74 24.00
CA PRO A 641 -7.34 -9.85 23.58
C PRO A 641 -6.77 -10.48 22.30
N ARG A 642 -7.01 -11.78 22.10
CA ARG A 642 -6.59 -12.45 20.86
C ARG A 642 -7.52 -12.03 19.71
N PRO A 643 -6.97 -11.65 18.54
CA PRO A 643 -7.80 -11.32 17.39
C PRO A 643 -8.52 -12.56 16.84
N ILE A 644 -9.66 -12.35 16.17
CA ILE A 644 -10.40 -13.41 15.48
C ILE A 644 -9.51 -14.02 14.40
N ALA A 645 -9.21 -15.32 14.51
CA ALA A 645 -8.44 -16.01 13.50
C ALA A 645 -9.17 -16.05 12.16
N GLY A 646 -8.42 -15.96 11.05
CA GLY A 646 -9.01 -16.03 9.73
C GLY A 646 -8.16 -15.36 8.67
N ARG A 647 -8.61 -15.47 7.43
CA ARG A 647 -7.89 -15.01 6.23
C ARG A 647 -7.45 -13.55 6.31
N LEU A 648 -8.30 -12.65 6.83
CA LEU A 648 -7.97 -11.22 6.93
C LEU A 648 -6.86 -10.93 7.95
N ILE A 649 -6.76 -11.71 9.03
CA ILE A 649 -5.63 -11.62 9.98
C ILE A 649 -4.37 -12.22 9.37
N ASP A 650 -4.48 -13.36 8.69
CA ASP A 650 -3.34 -14.02 8.06
C ASP A 650 -2.71 -13.16 6.95
N ASP A 651 -3.54 -12.46 6.15
CA ASP A 651 -3.05 -11.54 5.13
C ASP A 651 -2.32 -10.34 5.76
N ARG A 652 -2.87 -9.74 6.83
CA ARG A 652 -2.23 -8.64 7.57
C ARG A 652 -0.92 -9.02 8.24
N ARG A 653 -0.79 -10.24 8.77
CA ARG A 653 0.47 -10.75 9.37
C ARG A 653 1.57 -10.97 8.33
N ARG A 654 1.20 -11.22 7.07
CA ARG A 654 2.13 -11.38 5.95
C ARG A 654 2.58 -10.05 5.35
N ASP A 655 1.79 -9.00 5.54
CA ASP A 655 2.15 -7.65 5.13
C ASP A 655 3.27 -7.11 6.05
N GLU A 656 4.27 -6.42 5.47
CA GLU A 656 5.41 -5.82 6.18
C GLU A 656 5.02 -4.86 7.33
N TYR A 657 3.76 -4.44 7.44
CA TYR A 657 3.26 -3.45 8.39
C TYR A 657 2.46 -4.07 9.55
N TRP A 658 2.86 -5.24 10.05
CA TRP A 658 2.31 -5.80 11.28
C TRP A 658 2.99 -5.20 12.52
N ILE A 659 2.28 -4.31 13.24
CA ILE A 659 2.79 -3.63 14.45
C ILE A 659 2.73 -4.54 15.69
N GLY A 660 1.86 -5.56 15.69
CA GLY A 660 1.58 -6.41 16.85
C GLY A 660 0.24 -6.09 17.52
N ALA A 661 -0.15 -6.92 18.50
CA ALA A 661 -1.40 -6.72 19.25
C ALA A 661 -1.32 -5.56 20.27
N LEU A 662 -0.11 -5.12 20.61
CA LEU A 662 0.19 -4.00 21.50
C LEU A 662 1.16 -3.03 20.80
N THR A 663 1.09 -1.75 21.12
CA THR A 663 2.19 -0.82 20.86
C THR A 663 3.32 -1.02 21.88
N ALA A 664 4.44 -0.32 21.70
CA ALA A 664 5.41 -0.18 22.78
C ALA A 664 4.76 0.39 24.07
N PRO A 665 5.28 0.05 25.26
CA PRO A 665 4.71 0.53 26.52
C PRO A 665 5.21 1.94 26.87
N VAL A 666 4.42 2.66 27.65
CA VAL A 666 4.84 3.85 28.41
C VAL A 666 4.51 3.63 29.89
N ILE A 667 5.31 4.19 30.80
CA ILE A 667 5.18 3.92 32.23
C ILE A 667 5.24 5.24 33.01
N VAL A 668 4.16 5.53 33.75
CA VAL A 668 4.05 6.73 34.61
C VAL A 668 3.30 6.39 35.88
N GLY A 669 3.82 6.85 37.03
CA GLY A 669 3.12 6.75 38.31
C GLY A 669 2.67 5.33 38.65
N GLY A 670 3.53 4.34 38.40
CA GLY A 670 3.25 2.92 38.67
C GLY A 670 2.19 2.29 37.74
N THR A 671 1.92 2.90 36.59
CA THR A 671 0.97 2.37 35.60
C THR A 671 1.64 2.23 34.25
N VAL A 672 1.43 1.08 33.59
CA VAL A 672 1.84 0.82 32.21
C VAL A 672 0.67 1.11 31.28
N TYR A 673 0.90 1.89 30.22
CA TYR A 673 -0.09 2.16 29.19
C TYR A 673 0.40 1.66 27.84
N ALA A 674 -0.53 1.16 27.02
CA ALA A 674 -0.27 0.76 25.65
C ALA A 674 -1.51 0.92 24.76
N GLY A 675 -1.29 1.20 23.48
CA GLY A 675 -2.33 1.09 22.45
C GLY A 675 -2.55 -0.37 22.07
N LEU A 676 -3.76 -0.70 21.64
CA LEU A 676 -4.18 -2.00 21.12
C LEU A 676 -4.62 -1.84 19.66
N PRO A 677 -3.69 -1.89 18.68
CA PRO A 677 -4.00 -1.66 17.27
C PRO A 677 -5.12 -2.54 16.71
N GLU A 678 -5.15 -3.82 17.10
CA GLU A 678 -6.11 -4.80 16.59
C GLU A 678 -7.45 -4.77 17.30
N ALA A 679 -7.45 -4.47 18.60
CA ALA A 679 -8.67 -4.39 19.40
C ALA A 679 -9.27 -2.98 19.43
N HIS A 680 -8.69 -2.03 18.69
CA HIS A 680 -9.08 -0.61 18.63
C HIS A 680 -9.32 -0.05 20.04
N ALA A 681 -8.31 -0.11 20.91
CA ALA A 681 -8.44 0.28 22.31
C ALA A 681 -7.13 0.83 22.89
N VAL A 682 -7.21 1.42 24.09
CA VAL A 682 -6.07 1.75 24.93
C VAL A 682 -6.22 1.02 26.25
N THR A 683 -5.12 0.49 26.79
CA THR A 683 -5.11 -0.31 28.02
C THR A 683 -4.16 0.27 29.06
N ALA A 684 -4.52 0.13 30.33
CA ALA A 684 -3.67 0.49 31.45
C ALA A 684 -3.56 -0.69 32.44
N HIS A 685 -2.33 -0.98 32.86
CA HIS A 685 -2.01 -2.06 33.77
C HIS A 685 -1.24 -1.53 34.97
N ASP A 686 -1.47 -2.12 36.12
CA ASP A 686 -0.65 -1.89 37.30
C ASP A 686 0.78 -2.38 37.04
N ALA A 687 1.76 -1.49 37.17
CA ALA A 687 3.14 -1.82 36.79
C ALA A 687 3.79 -2.82 37.76
N THR A 688 3.27 -2.97 38.98
CA THR A 688 3.81 -3.86 40.00
C THR A 688 3.26 -5.29 39.87
N THR A 689 2.01 -5.42 39.45
CA THR A 689 1.26 -6.70 39.45
C THR A 689 0.82 -7.17 38.08
N GLY A 690 0.89 -6.32 37.05
CA GLY A 690 0.39 -6.59 35.70
C GLY A 690 -1.14 -6.58 35.58
N LYS A 691 -1.87 -6.40 36.70
CA LYS A 691 -3.33 -6.41 36.72
C LYS A 691 -3.89 -5.30 35.85
N LEU A 692 -4.88 -5.63 35.02
CA LEU A 692 -5.63 -4.66 34.23
C LEU A 692 -6.32 -3.65 35.17
N ARG A 693 -6.07 -2.36 34.96
CA ARG A 693 -6.76 -1.27 35.66
C ARG A 693 -8.00 -0.83 34.89
N TRP A 694 -7.80 -0.52 33.62
CA TRP A 694 -8.88 -0.15 32.70
C TRP A 694 -8.48 -0.44 31.27
N ARG A 695 -9.50 -0.55 30.41
CA ARG A 695 -9.34 -0.67 28.95
C ARG A 695 -10.48 0.08 28.29
N THR A 696 -10.16 1.00 27.40
CA THR A 696 -11.15 1.88 26.76
C THR A 696 -11.17 1.62 25.25
N PRO A 697 -12.31 1.19 24.68
CA PRO A 697 -12.43 1.05 23.23
C PRO A 697 -12.52 2.43 22.55
N VAL A 698 -12.01 2.52 21.33
CA VAL A 698 -11.99 3.74 20.51
C VAL A 698 -12.43 3.43 19.07
N GLY A 699 -12.59 4.45 18.23
CA GLY A 699 -13.16 4.28 16.88
C GLY A 699 -12.27 3.57 15.87
N GLY A 700 -10.96 3.50 16.10
CA GLY A 700 -10.02 2.91 15.15
C GLY A 700 -8.73 2.42 15.79
N PRO A 701 -7.79 1.90 14.98
CA PRO A 701 -6.50 1.45 15.47
C PRO A 701 -5.70 2.57 16.14
N VAL A 702 -5.05 2.25 17.27
CA VAL A 702 -4.08 3.11 17.97
C VAL A 702 -2.70 2.51 17.73
N ASP A 703 -1.99 3.03 16.74
CA ASP A 703 -0.75 2.43 16.20
C ASP A 703 0.53 2.91 16.88
N THR A 704 0.44 3.92 17.74
CA THR A 704 1.58 4.44 18.50
C THR A 704 1.26 4.53 19.99
N PRO A 705 2.27 4.46 20.87
CA PRO A 705 2.04 4.54 22.31
C PRO A 705 1.44 5.89 22.71
N PRO A 706 0.56 5.91 23.72
CA PRO A 706 0.00 7.15 24.24
C PRO A 706 1.07 7.99 24.94
N THR A 707 0.81 9.28 25.05
CA THR A 707 1.60 10.24 25.83
C THR A 707 0.85 10.59 27.10
N ILE A 708 1.52 10.44 28.24
CA ILE A 708 0.95 10.71 29.56
C ILE A 708 1.43 12.09 30.04
N ALA A 709 0.49 13.01 30.26
CA ALA A 709 0.78 14.37 30.74
C ALA A 709 -0.44 14.99 31.42
N GLY A 710 -0.23 15.77 32.48
CA GLY A 710 -1.32 16.51 33.15
C GLY A 710 -2.49 15.64 33.65
N GLY A 711 -2.23 14.38 34.02
CA GLY A 711 -3.28 13.43 34.41
C GLY A 711 -4.06 12.82 33.25
N LEU A 712 -3.62 13.05 32.01
CA LEU A 712 -4.26 12.59 30.78
C LEU A 712 -3.39 11.58 30.04
N CYS A 713 -4.06 10.62 29.41
CA CYS A 713 -3.51 9.68 28.44
C CYS A 713 -3.94 10.14 27.04
N VAL A 714 -3.02 10.76 26.30
CA VAL A 714 -3.29 11.43 25.02
C VAL A 714 -2.73 10.62 23.87
N PHE A 715 -3.51 10.38 22.82
CA PHE A 715 -3.07 9.59 21.66
C PHE A 715 -3.77 10.01 20.36
N GLY A 716 -3.12 9.70 19.25
CA GLY A 716 -3.71 9.75 17.91
C GLY A 716 -4.33 8.41 17.53
N CYS A 717 -5.42 8.46 16.77
CA CYS A 717 -6.11 7.29 16.27
C CYS A 717 -6.19 7.30 14.73
N GLN A 718 -6.16 6.13 14.12
CA GLN A 718 -6.33 5.97 12.67
C GLN A 718 -7.72 6.43 12.19
N ASP A 719 -8.70 6.64 13.08
CA ASP A 719 -9.98 7.30 12.77
C ASP A 719 -9.85 8.82 12.51
N GLY A 720 -8.63 9.38 12.61
CA GLY A 720 -8.32 10.79 12.36
C GLY A 720 -8.42 11.68 13.60
N THR A 721 -8.73 11.10 14.77
CA THR A 721 -8.91 11.86 16.01
C THR A 721 -7.69 11.88 16.91
N ILE A 722 -7.58 12.94 17.71
CA ILE A 722 -6.71 13.03 18.87
C ILE A 722 -7.60 12.99 20.11
N SER A 723 -7.35 12.07 21.02
CA SER A 723 -8.20 11.88 22.22
C SER A 723 -7.36 11.91 23.48
N ALA A 724 -7.97 12.38 24.57
CA ALA A 724 -7.42 12.33 25.91
C ALA A 724 -8.35 11.57 26.86
N LEU A 725 -7.81 10.56 27.52
CA LEU A 725 -8.50 9.78 28.56
C LEU A 725 -7.95 10.13 29.94
N SER A 726 -8.74 9.96 30.98
CA SER A 726 -8.25 10.03 32.35
C SER A 726 -7.25 8.90 32.61
N THR A 727 -6.12 9.21 33.26
CA THR A 727 -5.19 8.17 33.72
C THR A 727 -5.78 7.29 34.83
N THR A 728 -6.84 7.75 35.51
CA THR A 728 -7.41 7.04 36.67
C THR A 728 -8.30 5.88 36.25
N ASP A 729 -9.23 6.11 35.32
CA ASP A 729 -10.29 5.18 34.96
C ASP A 729 -10.45 4.96 33.44
N GLY A 730 -9.65 5.65 32.62
CA GLY A 730 -9.74 5.56 31.17
C GLY A 730 -10.95 6.26 30.56
N ALA A 731 -11.71 7.06 31.34
CA ALA A 731 -12.86 7.79 30.83
C ALA A 731 -12.42 8.90 29.86
N LEU A 732 -13.17 9.11 28.78
CA LEU A 732 -12.92 10.17 27.82
C LEU A 732 -13.05 11.55 28.48
N VAL A 733 -12.01 12.38 28.38
CA VAL A 733 -12.01 13.78 28.85
C VAL A 733 -12.34 14.71 27.68
N TRP A 734 -11.61 14.57 26.57
CA TRP A 734 -11.91 15.27 25.33
C TRP A 734 -11.43 14.46 24.12
N ARG A 735 -12.08 14.69 22.98
CA ARG A 735 -11.71 14.16 21.66
C ARG A 735 -11.80 15.26 20.62
N PHE A 736 -10.79 15.35 19.77
CA PHE A 736 -10.69 16.33 18.69
C PHE A 736 -10.57 15.63 17.33
N ASP A 737 -11.48 15.93 16.40
CA ASP A 737 -11.40 15.51 14.99
C ASP A 737 -10.42 16.40 14.22
N GLY A 738 -9.20 15.89 14.06
CA GLY A 738 -8.14 16.58 13.34
C GLY A 738 -8.27 16.50 11.82
N ALA A 739 -9.10 15.58 11.29
CA ALA A 739 -9.16 15.34 9.85
C ALA A 739 -9.67 16.60 9.12
N PRO A 740 -9.01 17.04 8.03
CA PRO A 740 -9.46 18.18 7.24
C PRO A 740 -10.80 17.92 6.54
N GLY A 741 -11.22 16.66 6.44
CA GLY A 741 -12.54 16.26 5.96
C GLY A 741 -12.88 14.81 6.34
N ARG A 742 -14.16 14.45 6.29
CA ARG A 742 -14.66 13.09 6.54
C ARG A 742 -14.56 12.25 5.27
N ARG A 743 -13.74 11.21 5.32
CA ARG A 743 -13.70 10.12 4.34
C ARG A 743 -13.02 8.90 4.96
N LEU A 744 -13.57 7.71 4.73
CA LEU A 744 -12.94 6.46 5.15
C LEU A 744 -11.94 5.95 4.11
N ALA A 745 -10.97 5.16 4.58
CA ALA A 745 -10.02 4.42 3.78
C ALA A 745 -9.75 3.05 4.42
N MET A 746 -9.28 2.08 3.64
CA MET A 746 -8.76 0.81 4.15
C MET A 746 -7.22 0.85 4.16
N LEU A 747 -6.62 0.96 5.33
CA LEU A 747 -5.16 1.06 5.48
C LEU A 747 -4.61 -0.24 6.05
N ASN A 748 -3.91 -1.02 5.22
CA ASN A 748 -3.30 -2.31 5.56
C ASN A 748 -4.31 -3.27 6.23
N GLY A 749 -5.48 -3.40 5.61
CA GLY A 749 -6.56 -4.28 6.06
C GLY A 749 -7.32 -3.79 7.30
N ARG A 750 -7.14 -2.53 7.71
CA ARG A 750 -7.87 -1.90 8.81
C ARG A 750 -8.70 -0.73 8.29
N LEU A 751 -9.94 -0.63 8.75
CA LEU A 751 -10.80 0.51 8.44
C LEU A 751 -10.31 1.74 9.22
N ALA A 752 -10.08 2.84 8.52
CA ALA A 752 -9.47 4.05 9.05
C ALA A 752 -10.05 5.30 8.36
N SER A 753 -9.65 6.48 8.81
CA SER A 753 -9.83 7.73 8.08
C SER A 753 -8.84 7.79 6.90
N ALA A 754 -9.25 8.46 5.82
CA ALA A 754 -8.33 8.87 4.75
C ALA A 754 -7.28 9.88 5.24
N PHE A 755 -7.52 10.49 6.42
CA PHE A 755 -6.63 11.40 7.12
C PHE A 755 -6.32 10.88 8.52
N PRO A 756 -5.59 9.77 8.63
CA PRO A 756 -5.34 9.16 9.93
C PRO A 756 -4.47 10.09 10.81
N ALA A 757 -4.51 9.86 12.13
CA ALA A 757 -3.54 10.42 13.09
C ALA A 757 -2.54 9.32 13.52
N PRO A 758 -1.64 8.85 12.63
CA PRO A 758 -0.77 7.71 12.91
C PRO A 758 0.44 8.04 13.78
N GLY A 759 0.84 9.31 13.89
CA GLY A 759 2.04 9.74 14.60
C GLY A 759 1.86 9.72 16.12
N SER A 760 2.94 9.45 16.85
CA SER A 760 2.92 9.60 18.32
C SER A 760 2.74 11.08 18.67
N VAL A 761 1.65 11.37 19.36
CA VAL A 761 1.33 12.70 19.91
C VAL A 761 2.45 13.14 20.84
N VAL A 762 2.95 14.36 20.65
CA VAL A 762 3.98 14.94 21.53
C VAL A 762 3.32 15.98 22.43
N VAL A 763 3.62 15.93 23.73
CA VAL A 763 3.20 16.96 24.68
C VAL A 763 4.43 17.71 25.18
N VAL A 764 4.42 19.03 25.01
CA VAL A 764 5.46 19.93 25.53
C VAL A 764 4.77 21.00 26.35
N GLY A 765 5.06 21.03 27.66
CA GLY A 765 4.34 21.90 28.60
C GLY A 765 2.85 21.56 28.64
N ASP A 766 2.01 22.55 28.37
CA ASP A 766 0.54 22.47 28.32
C ASP A 766 -0.02 22.28 26.90
N LYS A 767 0.84 21.96 25.92
CA LYS A 767 0.46 21.87 24.50
C LYS A 767 0.58 20.45 23.97
N VAL A 768 -0.47 20.01 23.29
CA VAL A 768 -0.54 18.76 22.55
C VAL A 768 -0.25 19.04 21.08
N HIS A 769 0.72 18.33 20.51
CA HIS A 769 1.10 18.44 19.11
C HIS A 769 0.82 17.14 18.37
N ALA A 770 0.11 17.24 17.25
CA ALA A 770 -0.27 16.10 16.44
C ALA A 770 -0.25 16.41 14.94
N THR A 771 -0.05 15.38 14.14
CA THR A 771 -0.10 15.44 12.67
C THR A 771 -1.12 14.44 12.15
N VAL A 772 -1.99 14.90 11.26
CA VAL A 772 -3.06 14.10 10.65
C VAL A 772 -3.01 14.21 9.13
N GLY A 773 -3.47 13.18 8.44
CA GLY A 773 -3.29 13.04 7.00
C GLY A 773 -2.36 11.88 6.66
N HIS A 774 -2.39 11.44 5.40
CA HIS A 774 -1.52 10.36 4.93
C HIS A 774 -0.30 10.88 4.19
N HIS A 775 -0.50 11.83 3.26
CA HIS A 775 0.54 12.32 2.37
C HIS A 775 0.25 13.74 1.86
N THR A 776 1.29 14.55 1.61
CA THR A 776 1.15 15.98 1.21
C THR A 776 0.39 16.21 -0.10
N TYR A 777 0.44 15.26 -1.04
CA TYR A 777 -0.28 15.31 -2.34
C TYR A 777 -1.54 14.43 -2.40
N LEU A 778 -1.93 13.76 -1.30
CA LEU A 778 -3.19 13.01 -1.20
C LEU A 778 -3.99 13.53 0.00
N GLY A 779 -4.74 14.60 -0.22
CA GLY A 779 -5.53 15.29 0.80
C GLY A 779 -4.75 16.28 1.67
N GLY A 780 -3.42 16.16 1.70
CA GLY A 780 -2.52 17.01 2.49
C GLY A 780 -2.31 16.49 3.91
N LEU A 781 -1.32 17.07 4.59
CA LEU A 781 -1.11 16.90 6.02
C LEU A 781 -1.63 18.12 6.76
N THR A 782 -2.19 17.92 7.94
CA THR A 782 -2.59 18.99 8.85
C THR A 782 -1.86 18.78 10.18
N THR A 783 -1.29 19.85 10.73
CA THR A 783 -0.65 19.83 12.04
C THR A 783 -1.51 20.63 13.01
N TRP A 784 -1.67 20.12 14.21
CA TRP A 784 -2.50 20.72 15.26
C TRP A 784 -1.65 20.95 16.50
N MET A 785 -1.82 22.13 17.10
CA MET A 785 -1.46 22.44 18.47
C MET A 785 -2.76 22.61 19.25
N LEU A 786 -2.97 21.80 20.29
CA LEU A 786 -4.15 21.84 21.14
C LEU A 786 -3.74 22.14 22.58
N ASP A 787 -4.63 22.79 23.32
CA ASP A 787 -4.53 22.92 24.77
C ASP A 787 -4.68 21.54 25.43
N LEU A 788 -3.75 21.15 26.30
CA LEU A 788 -3.73 19.82 26.92
C LEU A 788 -4.98 19.58 27.78
N ALA A 789 -5.42 20.58 28.53
CA ALA A 789 -6.52 20.41 29.48
C ALA A 789 -7.88 20.27 28.79
N SER A 790 -8.11 21.03 27.73
CA SER A 790 -9.43 21.18 27.10
C SER A 790 -9.54 20.60 25.68
N GLY A 791 -8.42 20.30 25.03
CA GLY A 791 -8.39 19.86 23.63
C GLY A 791 -8.71 20.97 22.63
N LYS A 792 -8.86 22.23 23.08
CA LYS A 792 -9.16 23.37 22.20
C LYS A 792 -7.99 23.64 21.25
N PRO A 793 -8.25 23.90 19.95
CA PRO A 793 -7.20 24.24 19.01
C PRO A 793 -6.56 25.59 19.35
N LEU A 794 -5.23 25.60 19.45
CA LEU A 794 -4.40 26.79 19.66
C LEU A 794 -3.77 27.27 18.35
N ALA A 795 -3.34 26.34 17.50
CA ALA A 795 -2.80 26.63 16.17
C ALA A 795 -3.03 25.45 15.22
N THR A 796 -3.08 25.74 13.92
CA THR A 796 -3.16 24.74 12.86
C THR A 796 -2.31 25.15 11.67
N ASN A 797 -1.67 24.18 11.02
CA ASN A 797 -0.99 24.39 9.75
C ASN A 797 -1.43 23.32 8.75
N ARG A 798 -1.59 23.71 7.49
CA ARG A 798 -1.88 22.77 6.40
C ARG A 798 -0.70 22.69 5.44
N VAL A 799 -0.30 21.46 5.14
CA VAL A 799 0.80 21.15 4.22
C VAL A 799 0.22 20.37 3.04
N GLY A 800 0.04 21.07 1.93
CA GLY A 800 -0.36 20.48 0.65
C GLY A 800 0.73 20.72 -0.39
N GLY A 801 0.97 19.74 -1.26
CA GLY A 801 1.76 19.98 -2.46
C GLY A 801 0.99 20.87 -3.44
N ASP A 802 1.67 21.79 -4.13
CA ASP A 802 1.06 22.56 -5.22
C ASP A 802 0.85 21.64 -6.43
N PRO A 803 -0.41 21.35 -6.82
CA PRO A 803 -0.69 20.43 -7.91
C PRO A 803 -0.26 20.98 -9.28
N LYS A 804 -0.02 22.29 -9.41
CA LYS A 804 0.38 22.96 -10.65
C LYS A 804 1.90 22.93 -10.88
N VAL A 805 2.69 22.58 -9.86
CA VAL A 805 4.15 22.52 -9.96
C VAL A 805 4.57 21.17 -10.54
N SER A 806 5.11 21.21 -11.76
CA SER A 806 5.59 20.04 -12.49
C SER A 806 7.02 19.63 -12.10
N VAL A 807 7.82 20.55 -11.57
CA VAL A 807 9.19 20.32 -11.09
C VAL A 807 9.37 21.09 -9.78
N PRO A 808 9.77 20.45 -8.68
CA PRO A 808 9.99 21.19 -7.45
C PRO A 808 11.16 22.15 -7.66
N ASP A 809 10.91 23.46 -7.51
CA ASP A 809 11.98 24.38 -7.15
C ASP A 809 12.51 23.95 -5.76
N LYS A 810 13.77 24.26 -5.43
CA LYS A 810 14.40 23.88 -4.15
C LYS A 810 13.62 24.38 -2.92
N GLU A 811 12.63 25.24 -3.12
CA GLU A 811 11.77 25.87 -2.11
C GLU A 811 10.33 25.29 -2.04
N THR A 812 9.98 24.31 -2.89
CA THR A 812 8.62 23.72 -2.95
C THR A 812 8.42 22.60 -1.91
N VAL A 813 7.15 22.38 -1.51
CA VAL A 813 6.76 21.51 -0.38
C VAL A 813 7.31 20.07 -0.58
N PRO A 814 7.97 19.47 0.43
CA PRO A 814 8.51 18.13 0.30
C PRO A 814 7.39 17.11 0.02
N ASN A 815 7.62 16.26 -0.98
CA ASN A 815 6.88 15.01 -1.16
C ASN A 815 7.10 14.18 0.11
N LEU A 816 6.09 14.10 0.98
CA LEU A 816 6.26 13.66 2.37
C LEU A 816 5.04 12.85 2.83
N LEU A 817 5.32 11.68 3.41
CA LEU A 817 4.36 10.90 4.19
C LEU A 817 4.24 11.47 5.61
N ASN A 818 3.05 11.36 6.21
CA ASN A 818 2.91 11.72 7.62
C ASN A 818 3.92 10.96 8.49
N ASP A 819 4.55 11.66 9.43
CA ASP A 819 5.69 11.17 10.22
C ASP A 819 5.52 11.48 11.71
N ILE A 820 6.44 10.95 12.54
CA ILE A 820 6.46 11.17 13.98
C ILE A 820 7.10 12.53 14.29
N LEU A 821 6.51 13.24 15.26
CA LEU A 821 7.03 14.49 15.79
C LEU A 821 8.23 14.25 16.74
N VAL A 822 9.27 15.07 16.57
CA VAL A 822 10.49 15.07 17.41
C VAL A 822 10.78 16.50 17.88
N ALA A 823 10.92 16.70 19.19
CA ALA A 823 11.29 17.99 19.76
C ALA A 823 12.78 18.31 19.60
N ALA A 824 13.07 19.59 19.38
CA ALA A 824 14.41 20.18 19.41
C ALA A 824 14.65 20.89 20.76
N ASP A 825 15.91 21.18 21.07
CA ASP A 825 16.30 21.81 22.34
C ASP A 825 15.75 23.23 22.51
N ASP A 826 15.41 23.91 21.41
CA ASP A 826 14.80 25.23 21.43
C ASP A 826 13.27 25.21 21.54
N GLY A 827 12.67 24.03 21.76
CA GLY A 827 11.23 23.86 21.91
C GLY A 827 10.46 23.76 20.59
N GLY A 828 11.15 23.83 19.44
CA GLY A 828 10.56 23.54 18.14
C GLY A 828 10.31 22.04 17.93
N LEU A 829 9.47 21.69 16.97
CA LEU A 829 9.13 20.32 16.58
C LEU A 829 9.49 20.06 15.13
N TRP A 830 9.97 18.85 14.86
CA TRP A 830 10.30 18.38 13.52
C TRP A 830 9.31 17.33 13.05
N ILE A 831 9.01 17.36 11.74
CA ILE A 831 8.27 16.32 11.03
C ILE A 831 9.18 15.77 9.94
N GLY A 832 9.59 14.51 10.06
CA GLY A 832 10.55 13.90 9.14
C GLY A 832 11.87 14.67 9.12
N LYS A 833 12.41 14.94 7.92
CA LYS A 833 13.72 15.58 7.71
C LYS A 833 13.67 17.04 7.23
N SER A 834 12.50 17.53 6.86
CA SER A 834 12.39 18.72 5.99
C SER A 834 11.35 19.74 6.43
N LEU A 835 10.58 19.43 7.48
CA LEU A 835 9.53 20.30 8.01
C LEU A 835 9.76 20.55 9.49
N ARG A 836 9.61 21.82 9.89
CA ARG A 836 9.81 22.26 11.26
C ARG A 836 8.71 23.22 11.70
N ILE A 837 8.23 23.05 12.92
CA ILE A 837 7.30 23.95 13.60
C ILE A 837 8.11 24.60 14.74
N PRO A 838 8.56 25.85 14.62
CA PRO A 838 9.20 26.56 15.72
C PRO A 838 8.22 26.76 16.91
N PRO A 839 8.71 27.22 18.07
CA PRO A 839 7.88 27.42 19.27
C PRO A 839 6.68 28.35 19.08
N ASP A 840 6.72 29.25 18.08
CA ASP A 840 5.63 30.15 17.73
C ASP A 840 4.46 29.45 17.01
N GLY A 841 4.62 28.18 16.65
CA GLY A 841 3.60 27.32 16.06
C GLY A 841 3.43 27.45 14.55
N LYS A 842 4.18 28.31 13.86
CA LYS A 842 4.05 28.50 12.40
C LYS A 842 4.98 27.56 11.66
N LEU A 843 4.43 26.71 10.80
CA LEU A 843 5.25 25.76 10.04
C LEU A 843 6.22 26.49 9.11
N GLU A 844 7.51 26.16 9.23
CA GLU A 844 8.58 26.62 8.34
C GLU A 844 9.14 25.46 7.52
N LYS A 845 9.51 25.76 6.27
CA LYS A 845 10.34 24.86 5.46
C LYS A 845 11.80 25.14 5.79
N THR A 846 12.56 24.11 6.16
CA THR A 846 13.97 24.31 6.47
C THR A 846 14.85 24.08 5.25
N LYS A 847 15.94 24.87 5.13
CA LYS A 847 17.00 24.59 4.17
C LYS A 847 17.65 23.25 4.53
N THR A 848 18.13 22.50 3.54
CA THR A 848 18.81 21.19 3.73
C THR A 848 20.04 21.22 4.66
N SER A 849 20.52 22.40 5.05
CA SER A 849 21.64 22.59 5.97
C SER A 849 21.25 22.60 7.46
N VAL A 850 19.95 22.72 7.79
CA VAL A 850 19.44 22.63 9.17
C VAL A 850 18.56 21.39 9.26
N LEU A 851 18.99 20.41 10.06
CA LEU A 851 18.35 19.10 10.16
C LEU A 851 18.02 18.78 11.62
N PRO A 852 17.00 17.97 11.89
CA PRO A 852 16.71 17.53 13.25
C PRO A 852 17.88 16.72 13.82
N PRO A 853 18.10 16.75 15.15
CA PRO A 853 19.09 15.87 15.78
C PRO A 853 18.78 14.39 15.50
N ILE A 854 17.49 14.04 15.42
CA ILE A 854 17.01 12.70 15.10
C ILE A 854 15.87 12.81 14.07
N ALA A 855 15.92 12.04 12.98
CA ALA A 855 14.80 11.85 12.08
C ALA A 855 14.20 10.45 12.27
N MET A 856 12.88 10.38 12.35
CA MET A 856 12.12 9.13 12.40
C MET A 856 11.34 8.93 11.11
N SER A 857 10.79 7.73 10.89
CA SER A 857 9.79 7.50 9.84
C SER A 857 8.55 6.82 10.42
N ARG A 858 7.41 6.94 9.72
CA ARG A 858 6.13 6.26 10.02
C ARG A 858 6.23 4.73 10.16
N ARG A 859 7.31 4.08 9.72
CA ARG A 859 7.53 2.65 9.99
C ARG A 859 7.84 2.35 11.46
N VAL A 860 7.89 3.37 12.34
CA VAL A 860 8.15 3.31 13.80
C VAL A 860 9.51 2.68 14.16
N SER A 861 10.13 1.93 13.25
CA SER A 861 11.32 1.10 13.37
C SER A 861 12.57 1.74 12.79
N VAL A 862 12.45 2.86 12.06
CA VAL A 862 13.59 3.52 11.40
C VAL A 862 13.85 4.87 12.04
N VAL A 863 15.05 5.03 12.59
CA VAL A 863 15.56 6.25 13.24
C VAL A 863 16.94 6.49 12.71
N GLY A 864 17.14 7.64 12.09
CA GLY A 864 18.44 8.06 11.59
C GLY A 864 18.81 9.43 12.10
N PHE A 865 20.04 9.58 12.57
CA PHE A 865 20.67 10.89 12.71
C PHE A 865 20.91 11.47 11.32
N THR A 866 20.60 12.75 11.13
CA THR A 866 20.63 13.37 9.81
C THR A 866 22.06 13.73 9.41
N GLN A 867 22.54 13.24 8.27
CA GLN A 867 23.81 13.68 7.69
C GLN A 867 23.67 15.11 7.13
N PRO A 868 24.58 16.04 7.44
CA PRO A 868 24.57 17.41 6.88
C PRO A 868 24.80 17.50 5.36
N GLN A 869 25.25 16.43 4.68
CA GLN A 869 25.84 16.53 3.33
C GLN A 869 25.09 15.81 2.19
N ARG A 870 23.89 15.28 2.38
CA ARG A 870 23.14 14.63 1.28
C ARG A 870 21.72 15.18 1.13
N GLY A 871 21.59 16.20 0.29
CA GLY A 871 20.31 16.59 -0.29
C GLY A 871 19.89 15.59 -1.37
N GLY A 872 18.66 15.08 -1.27
CA GLY A 872 17.87 14.51 -2.38
C GLY A 872 18.34 13.17 -2.97
N SER A 873 17.45 12.16 -2.90
CA SER A 873 17.46 10.92 -3.70
C SER A 873 18.65 9.96 -3.50
N THR A 874 18.45 8.95 -2.65
CA THR A 874 19.27 7.74 -2.59
C THR A 874 18.50 6.58 -3.20
N HIS A 875 19.04 5.93 -4.24
CA HIS A 875 18.78 4.49 -4.41
C HIS A 875 19.34 3.79 -3.16
N GLN A 876 18.55 2.96 -2.47
CA GLN A 876 18.86 1.55 -2.17
C GLN A 876 17.98 1.01 -1.03
N TRP A 877 16.83 0.43 -1.38
CA TRP A 877 16.38 -0.81 -0.74
C TRP A 877 15.92 -1.78 -1.84
N VAL A 878 16.71 -2.85 -1.98
CA VAL A 878 16.45 -4.10 -2.72
C VAL A 878 16.43 -4.02 -4.26
N SER A 879 17.62 -4.14 -4.88
CA SER A 879 17.75 -4.93 -6.10
C SER A 879 18.87 -5.95 -5.91
N PRO A 880 18.62 -7.23 -6.23
CA PRO A 880 19.58 -8.31 -6.05
C PRO A 880 20.48 -8.33 -7.27
N THR A 881 21.69 -7.80 -7.15
CA THR A 881 22.89 -8.23 -7.89
C THR A 881 24.00 -7.22 -7.62
N TRP A 882 24.95 -7.66 -6.79
CA TRP A 882 26.33 -7.15 -6.66
C TRP A 882 26.49 -5.71 -6.10
N LEU A 883 26.69 -5.67 -4.77
CA LEU A 883 27.29 -4.64 -3.89
C LEU A 883 26.34 -3.81 -2.99
N PRO A 884 26.72 -3.57 -1.71
CA PRO A 884 25.80 -3.68 -0.57
C PRO A 884 25.17 -2.35 -0.09
N ALA A 885 23.89 -2.46 0.27
CA ALA A 885 23.02 -1.51 0.95
C ALA A 885 23.47 -1.21 2.39
N ARG A 886 24.59 -0.52 2.56
CA ARG A 886 24.98 0.00 3.87
C ARG A 886 24.30 1.38 4.06
N TRP A 887 23.94 1.74 5.32
CA TRP A 887 23.84 3.14 5.84
C TRP A 887 22.49 3.83 6.08
N LEU A 888 21.43 3.11 6.46
CA LEU A 888 20.30 3.72 7.21
C LEU A 888 20.23 3.11 8.62
N MET A 889 20.32 3.97 9.64
CA MET A 889 20.26 3.58 11.05
C MET A 889 18.80 3.29 11.45
N ARG A 890 18.58 2.43 12.47
CA ARG A 890 17.24 2.01 12.93
C ARG A 890 17.04 2.31 14.43
N ALA A 891 15.80 2.54 14.85
CA ALA A 891 15.43 2.94 16.23
C ALA A 891 15.96 1.99 17.29
N TRP A 892 15.66 0.72 17.09
CA TRP A 892 16.08 -0.40 17.91
C TRP A 892 17.58 -0.73 17.80
N THR A 893 18.37 0.08 17.08
CA THR A 893 19.82 -0.07 17.01
C THR A 893 20.58 1.06 17.70
N MET A 894 19.91 2.09 18.23
CA MET A 894 20.58 3.26 18.82
C MET A 894 19.87 3.85 20.04
N VAL A 895 20.64 4.45 20.94
CA VAL A 895 20.16 5.17 22.13
C VAL A 895 20.96 6.46 22.31
N GLN A 896 20.30 7.59 22.58
CA GLN A 896 20.96 8.85 22.89
C GLN A 896 20.92 9.11 24.41
N ASP A 897 22.08 9.40 24.99
CA ASP A 897 22.22 9.75 26.40
C ASP A 897 23.13 10.98 26.55
N GLY A 898 22.52 12.16 26.67
CA GLY A 898 23.24 13.43 26.58
C GLY A 898 23.97 13.56 25.24
N ASP A 899 25.29 13.75 25.31
CA ASP A 899 26.16 13.85 24.14
C ASP A 899 26.60 12.50 23.58
N ARG A 900 26.36 11.39 24.29
CA ARG A 900 26.76 10.04 23.86
C ARG A 900 25.65 9.36 23.08
N ILE A 901 26.05 8.52 22.13
CA ILE A 901 25.15 7.71 21.33
C ILE A 901 25.62 6.26 21.38
N TYR A 902 24.84 5.37 21.98
CA TYR A 902 25.10 3.94 21.95
C TYR A 902 24.46 3.33 20.70
N GLY A 903 25.14 2.45 19.99
CA GLY A 903 24.49 1.77 18.87
C GLY A 903 25.16 0.52 18.36
N LEU A 904 24.37 -0.35 17.73
CA LEU A 904 24.83 -1.58 17.10
C LEU A 904 25.60 -1.26 15.80
N MET A 905 26.94 -1.19 15.84
CA MET A 905 27.84 -1.00 14.68
C MET A 905 28.76 -2.22 14.45
N GLY A 906 28.51 -3.07 13.44
CA GLY A 906 29.05 -4.43 13.31
C GLY A 906 30.39 -4.59 12.58
N ASP A 907 31.03 -5.74 12.85
CA ASP A 907 32.12 -6.39 12.11
C ASP A 907 31.58 -7.08 10.83
N GLN A 908 32.22 -6.78 9.69
CA GLN A 908 32.22 -7.28 8.30
C GLN A 908 31.17 -8.27 7.73
N ARG A 909 30.37 -9.02 8.49
CA ARG A 909 29.53 -10.10 7.91
C ARG A 909 28.05 -9.82 7.70
N ASN A 910 27.44 -8.79 8.28
CA ASN A 910 26.08 -8.35 7.92
C ASN A 910 25.78 -6.90 8.40
N ALA A 911 26.51 -5.94 7.82
CA ALA A 911 26.24 -4.50 7.77
C ALA A 911 25.49 -3.85 8.95
N SER A 912 26.22 -3.13 9.80
CA SER A 912 25.75 -1.87 10.41
C SER A 912 26.95 -1.01 10.73
N LEU A 913 27.02 0.19 10.13
CA LEU A 913 28.01 1.24 10.38
C LEU A 913 29.50 0.89 10.15
N GLU A 914 30.02 0.99 8.91
CA GLU A 914 31.47 1.31 8.79
C GLU A 914 31.73 2.73 9.34
N ALA A 915 32.98 3.09 9.61
CA ALA A 915 33.28 4.43 10.08
C ALA A 915 32.97 5.53 9.05
N GLY A 916 32.81 5.24 7.75
CA GLY A 916 32.85 6.22 6.66
C GLY A 916 31.62 7.10 6.39
N THR A 917 30.44 6.87 7.01
CA THR A 917 29.21 7.61 6.64
C THR A 917 28.56 8.45 7.74
N LEU A 918 28.96 8.29 9.00
CA LEU A 918 28.54 9.24 10.03
C LEU A 918 29.22 10.60 9.77
N SER A 919 28.59 11.72 10.13
CA SER A 919 29.31 13.00 10.21
C SER A 919 30.44 12.86 11.24
N GLU A 920 31.51 13.63 11.12
CA GLU A 920 32.62 13.61 12.08
C GLU A 920 32.13 13.84 13.52
N ASP A 921 31.16 14.74 13.71
CA ASP A 921 30.50 14.98 14.99
C ASP A 921 29.79 13.74 15.56
N LEU A 922 28.99 13.05 14.76
CA LEU A 922 28.31 11.82 15.19
C LEU A 922 29.30 10.69 15.49
N ARG A 923 30.44 10.61 14.76
CA ARG A 923 31.49 9.61 15.05
C ARG A 923 32.16 9.87 16.39
N ALA A 924 32.42 11.13 16.72
CA ALA A 924 33.04 11.50 17.99
C ALA A 924 32.15 11.15 19.21
N ARG A 925 30.83 11.06 18.97
CA ARG A 925 29.81 10.81 19.99
C ARG A 925 29.32 9.36 20.07
N ALA A 926 29.56 8.57 19.02
CA ALA A 926 29.05 7.20 18.90
C ALA A 926 29.93 6.16 19.61
N ILE A 927 29.29 5.30 20.39
CA ILE A 927 29.88 4.15 21.07
C ILE A 927 29.34 2.87 20.39
N PRO A 928 30.18 2.16 19.60
CA PRO A 928 29.77 0.96 18.89
C PRO A 928 29.61 -0.25 19.80
N LEU A 929 28.39 -0.71 20.04
CA LEU A 929 28.09 -1.81 20.95
C LEU A 929 28.71 -3.15 20.48
N TRP A 930 28.72 -3.46 19.17
CA TRP A 930 29.41 -4.68 18.69
C TRP A 930 30.95 -4.58 18.76
N SER A 931 31.52 -3.40 18.95
CA SER A 931 32.95 -3.31 19.29
C SER A 931 33.22 -3.67 20.75
N LEU A 932 32.17 -3.62 21.58
CA LEU A 932 32.21 -3.95 23.00
C LEU A 932 31.74 -5.39 23.30
N THR A 933 31.03 -6.05 22.36
CA THR A 933 30.40 -7.39 22.53
C THR A 933 30.66 -8.29 21.31
N ASN A 934 30.74 -9.62 21.41
CA ASN A 934 30.86 -10.48 20.22
C ASN A 934 29.48 -10.75 19.59
N ALA A 935 29.34 -10.56 18.26
CA ALA A 935 28.06 -10.79 17.57
C ALA A 935 27.54 -12.24 17.70
N LYS A 936 28.44 -13.19 17.95
CA LYS A 936 28.09 -14.60 18.23
C LYS A 936 27.39 -14.81 19.57
N ASP A 937 27.36 -13.80 20.45
CA ASP A 937 26.76 -13.92 21.77
C ASP A 937 25.22 -13.73 21.74
N PHE A 938 24.66 -13.36 20.58
CA PHE A 938 23.22 -13.11 20.36
C PHE A 938 22.63 -13.99 19.25
N THR A 939 22.95 -15.28 19.25
CA THR A 939 22.61 -16.24 18.18
C THR A 939 21.13 -16.56 18.00
N ASP A 940 20.29 -16.21 18.97
CA ASP A 940 18.84 -16.42 18.96
C ASP A 940 18.04 -15.21 18.42
N LEU A 941 18.72 -14.07 18.18
CA LEU A 941 18.12 -12.88 17.59
C LEU A 941 18.28 -12.90 16.06
N GLU A 942 17.28 -13.42 15.33
CA GLU A 942 17.24 -13.26 13.86
C GLU A 942 17.02 -11.79 13.46
N VAL A 943 16.23 -11.06 14.26
CA VAL A 943 15.97 -9.62 14.15
C VAL A 943 15.98 -9.00 15.53
N ASN A 944 16.79 -7.96 15.72
CA ASN A 944 16.68 -7.08 16.88
C ASN A 944 15.54 -6.07 16.67
N THR A 945 14.68 -5.90 17.68
CA THR A 945 13.50 -5.05 17.62
C THR A 945 13.39 -3.98 18.73
N ALA A 946 14.30 -3.90 19.69
CA ALA A 946 14.35 -2.82 20.66
C ALA A 946 15.74 -2.64 21.26
N LEU A 947 16.14 -1.39 21.52
CA LEU A 947 17.33 -1.04 22.31
C LEU A 947 16.98 0.18 23.17
N ILE A 948 17.18 0.09 24.49
CA ILE A 948 16.99 1.22 25.42
C ILE A 948 18.16 1.33 26.40
N LYS A 949 18.34 2.52 27.01
CA LYS A 949 19.19 2.69 28.19
C LYS A 949 18.34 2.93 29.43
N ALA A 950 18.70 2.27 30.52
CA ALA A 950 18.12 2.47 31.84
C ALA A 950 19.24 2.49 32.89
N GLY A 951 19.46 3.66 33.51
CA GLY A 951 20.52 3.84 34.50
C GLY A 951 21.90 3.62 33.90
N ASP A 952 22.61 2.62 34.40
CA ASP A 952 23.97 2.22 34.02
C ASP A 952 23.99 1.00 33.06
N ARG A 953 22.85 0.67 32.44
CA ARG A 953 22.71 -0.53 31.58
C ARG A 953 21.98 -0.22 30.27
N LEU A 954 22.32 -1.02 29.25
CA LEU A 954 21.59 -1.13 28.00
C LEU A 954 20.72 -2.39 28.02
N PHE A 955 19.58 -2.32 27.35
CA PHE A 955 18.68 -3.45 27.16
C PHE A 955 18.39 -3.63 25.68
N MET A 956 18.74 -4.80 25.14
CA MET A 956 18.53 -5.15 23.73
C MET A 956 17.61 -6.35 23.62
N GLY A 957 16.55 -6.26 22.81
CA GLY A 957 15.60 -7.36 22.66
C GLY A 957 15.07 -7.54 21.25
N GLY A 958 14.79 -8.78 20.89
CA GLY A 958 14.44 -9.17 19.52
C GLY A 958 13.88 -10.58 19.46
N GLY A 959 14.01 -11.23 18.30
CA GLY A 959 13.48 -12.58 18.09
C GLY A 959 13.48 -13.05 16.63
N SER A 960 12.72 -14.11 16.36
CA SER A 960 12.60 -14.71 15.02
C SER A 960 11.82 -13.83 14.03
N TYR A 961 12.05 -13.97 12.73
CA TYR A 961 11.36 -13.19 11.68
C TYR A 961 9.84 -13.39 11.71
N ASP A 962 9.39 -14.63 11.95
CA ASP A 962 7.98 -15.00 12.10
C ASP A 962 7.34 -14.53 13.41
N GLY A 963 8.15 -14.00 14.33
CA GLY A 963 7.73 -13.47 15.63
C GLY A 963 7.51 -14.54 16.72
N ALA A 964 7.68 -15.83 16.42
CA ALA A 964 7.34 -16.94 17.32
C ALA A 964 8.25 -17.07 18.55
N LYS A 965 9.49 -16.55 18.50
CA LYS A 965 10.44 -16.57 19.62
C LYS A 965 10.96 -15.18 19.91
N GLY A 966 11.23 -14.86 21.17
CA GLY A 966 11.87 -13.60 21.54
C GLY A 966 12.82 -13.73 22.73
N SER A 967 13.75 -12.78 22.82
CA SER A 967 14.74 -12.70 23.89
C SER A 967 15.05 -11.25 24.25
N LEU A 968 15.47 -11.02 25.51
CA LEU A 968 15.95 -9.74 26.01
C LEU A 968 17.30 -9.92 26.73
N TYR A 969 18.21 -8.98 26.49
CA TYR A 969 19.56 -8.96 27.05
C TYR A 969 19.76 -7.69 27.85
N ALA A 970 20.24 -7.83 29.09
CA ALA A 970 20.77 -6.74 29.89
C ALA A 970 22.29 -6.67 29.68
N ILE A 971 22.81 -5.50 29.32
CA ILE A 971 24.20 -5.29 28.91
C ILE A 971 24.75 -4.10 29.69
N SER A 972 25.97 -4.19 30.23
CA SER A 972 26.63 -3.03 30.83
C SER A 972 27.08 -2.03 29.76
N LEU A 973 27.39 -0.78 30.15
CA LEU A 973 27.86 0.25 29.20
C LEU A 973 29.22 -0.08 28.55
N ASP A 974 30.00 -1.00 29.12
CA ASP A 974 31.24 -1.55 28.54
C ASP A 974 31.00 -2.81 27.68
N GLY A 975 29.75 -3.19 27.42
CA GLY A 975 29.37 -4.26 26.49
C GLY A 975 29.30 -5.67 27.07
N LYS A 976 29.46 -5.87 28.36
CA LYS A 976 29.32 -7.21 28.94
C LYS A 976 27.84 -7.58 29.03
N ILE A 977 27.48 -8.76 28.53
CA ILE A 977 26.15 -9.33 28.77
C ILE A 977 26.07 -9.69 30.26
N LEU A 978 25.14 -9.04 30.96
CA LEU A 978 24.91 -9.25 32.38
C LEU A 978 23.88 -10.37 32.60
N GLN A 979 22.76 -10.33 31.86
CA GLN A 979 21.65 -11.29 32.00
C GLN A 979 20.91 -11.46 30.66
N ARG A 980 20.28 -12.63 30.48
CA ARG A 980 19.39 -12.96 29.34
C ARG A 980 18.03 -13.43 29.86
N PHE A 981 16.98 -13.04 29.18
CA PHE A 981 15.60 -13.44 29.44
C PHE A 981 14.98 -14.03 28.17
N ASP A 982 14.36 -15.20 28.30
CA ASP A 982 13.50 -15.76 27.25
C ASP A 982 12.13 -15.09 27.31
N LEU A 983 11.62 -14.66 26.14
CA LEU A 983 10.31 -14.04 25.99
C LEU A 983 9.37 -14.98 25.22
N PRO A 984 8.05 -14.91 25.47
CA PRO A 984 7.07 -15.79 24.82
C PRO A 984 6.99 -15.60 23.31
N SER A 985 7.27 -14.39 22.81
CA SER A 985 7.36 -14.08 21.39
C SER A 985 8.30 -12.90 21.17
N ARG A 986 8.64 -12.60 19.92
CA ARG A 986 9.46 -11.42 19.58
C ARG A 986 8.82 -10.14 20.14
N LEU A 987 9.64 -9.21 20.60
CA LEU A 987 9.17 -7.87 20.98
C LEU A 987 8.52 -7.16 19.78
N VAL A 988 7.53 -6.32 20.06
CA VAL A 988 7.08 -5.34 19.07
C VAL A 988 8.20 -4.32 18.81
N PRO A 989 8.22 -3.63 17.66
CA PRO A 989 9.21 -2.58 17.40
C PRO A 989 9.24 -1.52 18.51
N ASN A 990 10.42 -1.29 19.11
CA ASN A 990 10.66 -0.44 20.28
C ASN A 990 9.87 -0.83 21.53
N GLY A 991 9.51 -2.11 21.66
CA GLY A 991 8.64 -2.64 22.70
C GLY A 991 9.20 -2.68 24.12
N LEU A 992 10.01 -1.70 24.54
CA LEU A 992 10.62 -1.60 25.85
C LEU A 992 10.41 -0.21 26.47
N ALA A 993 10.19 -0.17 27.78
CA ALA A 993 10.21 1.05 28.59
C ALA A 993 10.80 0.77 29.98
N ALA A 994 11.44 1.79 30.57
CA ALA A 994 12.07 1.69 31.89
C ALA A 994 11.57 2.79 32.82
N ALA A 995 11.02 2.43 33.98
CA ALA A 995 10.61 3.36 35.03
C ALA A 995 10.47 2.64 36.37
N GLY A 996 10.57 3.37 37.49
CA GLY A 996 10.30 2.82 38.83
C GLY A 996 11.11 1.57 39.21
N GLY A 997 12.37 1.46 38.75
CA GLY A 997 13.25 0.32 39.06
C GLY A 997 12.94 -0.97 38.29
N GLN A 998 12.18 -0.89 37.19
CA GLN A 998 11.81 -2.04 36.36
C GLN A 998 11.85 -1.73 34.87
N ILE A 999 11.89 -2.79 34.08
CA ILE A 999 11.74 -2.80 32.62
C ILE A 999 10.41 -3.48 32.27
N VAL A 1000 9.65 -2.87 31.36
CA VAL A 1000 8.45 -3.49 30.81
C VAL A 1000 8.64 -3.75 29.32
N ALA A 1001 8.27 -4.95 28.90
CA ALA A 1001 8.37 -5.46 27.54
C ALA A 1001 7.00 -5.81 26.96
N THR A 1002 6.77 -5.45 25.70
CA THR A 1002 5.57 -5.81 24.91
C THR A 1002 5.94 -6.70 23.73
N CYS A 1003 5.23 -7.81 23.57
CA CYS A 1003 5.49 -8.83 22.56
C CYS A 1003 4.43 -8.84 21.44
N VAL A 1004 4.81 -9.31 20.25
CA VAL A 1004 3.93 -9.33 19.06
C VAL A 1004 2.68 -10.21 19.22
N ASP A 1005 2.75 -11.20 20.12
CA ASP A 1005 1.63 -12.08 20.50
C ASP A 1005 0.60 -11.42 21.45
N GLY A 1006 0.89 -10.21 21.95
CA GLY A 1006 0.07 -9.49 22.92
C GLY A 1006 0.47 -9.70 24.38
N SER A 1007 1.60 -10.33 24.66
CA SER A 1007 2.14 -10.46 26.02
C SER A 1007 2.76 -9.15 26.52
N LEU A 1008 2.50 -8.84 27.80
CA LEU A 1008 3.11 -7.75 28.56
C LEU A 1008 3.90 -8.35 29.73
N ILE A 1009 5.15 -7.94 29.89
CA ILE A 1009 6.10 -8.57 30.82
C ILE A 1009 6.81 -7.48 31.61
N ALA A 1010 6.88 -7.63 32.94
CA ALA A 1010 7.76 -6.79 33.75
C ALA A 1010 8.94 -7.56 34.30
N ILE A 1011 10.11 -6.93 34.24
CA ILE A 1011 11.38 -7.42 34.73
C ILE A 1011 11.87 -6.41 35.77
N ALA A 1012 12.02 -6.86 37.00
CA ALA A 1012 12.37 -6.01 38.15
C ALA A 1012 13.37 -6.75 39.06
N GLY A 1013 13.77 -6.12 40.16
CA GLY A 1013 14.58 -6.78 41.19
C GLY A 1013 13.92 -8.06 41.71
N LYS A 1014 14.75 -9.08 41.96
CA LYS A 1014 14.33 -10.33 42.60
C LYS A 1014 13.73 -10.12 43.99
#